data_AF-A0A8E8EYX7-F1
#
_entry.id   AF-A0A8E8EYX7-F1
#
_cell.length_a   1.000
_cell.length_b   1.000
_cell.length_c   1.000
_cell.angle_alpha   90.00
_cell.angle_beta   90.00
_cell.angle_gamma   90.00
#
_symmetry.space_group_name_H-M   'P 1'
#
loop_
_entity.id
_entity.type
_entity.pdbx_description
1 polymer ?
#
loop_
_entity_poly.entity_id
_entity_poly.type
_entity_poly.pdbx_seq_one_letter_code
_entity_poly.pdbx_strand_id
1 'polypeptide(L)'
;MIRVSEFTDRGDEAAARALLRDAVERGAVADPDFDPGSVPIDDADVLARLSPPVRRWWVERFGAHVDENGGFFTPPQREAIPHVDAGRNCLVAAPTGSGKTLASFLAVLDDLFARDRAGDLENSVYCLYVSPLKSLANDIERNLATPLEGIGEAIAAAEADESGAGGGEVGAGGGESDAAATPEAVPDDAYEPGVRQAIRHGDTSKADRQAMLSETPHVLNTTPETLAILLDSPKFKEKLRTVEYVIVDEIHSLAANKRGTHLSVSLERLTELARNGDAEGSDGITRIGCSATVEPLDGIASFLVGRDRVAGEVGDPDGFETRPCEVVDARFAREFDLELRTPAADLIHTPRSAVTDRFYESLRDLIESHENTLVFTNSRSGAERTLQELRQRFDYDESDSGCHHGSLGEAQRTRVEEGLKTGDLDVVTTSTSLELGIDMPHLDLVVQVGSPKSVAALLQRVGRAGHSPGETVEGRVFALDRDELIECATLLARAEAGFVDRVFPPEGAYDVAAQHVYGMAINRIRPDREIREVLRRAHPYRDFDDGDYERLFRYLTGDYDGLESKNVYPKVWRDANDPPDGEHHHPEFPVGETLVGKRGRLARVIYMTNVGTIPDSFSCDVFTRDDEWVGTLDESYLDTLESGDVFALGGERFAFRYRRGSKVYVDRTSERPTVPSWFAERLPLSADLAREVLAFQAELLDRLAGDDPNAGPAAARAWLREFPLDGDAVRALARMYDEQVRYAGPEAVSTPDRLVVEEELDRSEYKRRFYVHSIYGRRFNDGLSRLVAAEVANRTDANVAVAVADRGFSLALPLNRKVDVTGILADLDSETVREDLREAVRGTDLLQRYFRIDAGRSLMILKRYKGYEKSAAEQQVSAEMLLSFASELEEFAVLEETYRELLEDRLDVEGIREVVGRISTGDLSVEHRVVDSPSPLAFGLATLVDSDTVIADDESAVLREFHARVMEEIGEEPRGAADPSPEPTPDRRPD
;
A
#
# COMPACT_ATOMS: atom_id res chain seq x y z
N MET A 1 9.89 18.26 -16.46
CA MET A 1 10.81 17.91 -17.57
C MET A 1 11.79 19.07 -17.82
N ILE A 2 12.82 19.21 -16.97
CA ILE A 2 13.98 20.06 -17.27
C ILE A 2 15.00 19.12 -17.91
N ARG A 3 15.41 19.40 -19.15
CA ARG A 3 16.47 18.63 -19.82
C ARG A 3 17.78 18.87 -19.06
N VAL A 4 18.35 17.82 -18.48
CA VAL A 4 19.71 17.81 -17.89
C VAL A 4 20.80 17.91 -18.99
N SER A 5 20.43 18.09 -20.26
CA SER A 5 21.32 18.00 -21.42
C SER A 5 22.16 19.25 -21.74
N GLU A 6 22.41 20.19 -20.83
CA GLU A 6 23.15 21.44 -21.18
C GLU A 6 24.57 21.58 -20.62
N PHE A 7 25.11 20.67 -19.80
CA PHE A 7 26.50 20.81 -19.31
C PHE A 7 27.24 19.49 -19.04
N THR A 8 27.34 18.58 -20.02
CA THR A 8 28.42 17.58 -19.98
C THR A 8 29.72 18.26 -20.44
N ASP A 9 30.69 18.45 -19.54
CA ASP A 9 32.00 18.98 -19.93
C ASP A 9 32.68 17.93 -20.83
N ARG A 10 33.26 18.39 -21.96
CA ARG A 10 34.03 17.52 -22.85
C ARG A 10 35.20 16.83 -22.13
N GLY A 11 35.65 17.40 -21.01
CA GLY A 11 36.65 16.80 -20.13
C GLY A 11 36.15 15.53 -19.42
N ASP A 12 34.93 15.56 -18.89
CA ASP A 12 34.34 14.44 -18.14
C ASP A 12 34.04 13.26 -19.05
N GLU A 13 33.49 13.54 -20.23
CA GLU A 13 33.23 12.53 -21.26
C GLU A 13 34.52 11.82 -21.70
N ALA A 14 35.61 12.56 -21.87
CA ALA A 14 36.91 11.99 -22.23
C ALA A 14 37.49 11.10 -21.11
N ALA A 15 37.32 11.49 -19.84
CA ALA A 15 37.77 10.70 -18.69
C ALA A 15 36.95 9.41 -18.53
N ALA A 16 35.62 9.49 -18.69
CA ALA A 16 34.73 8.33 -18.66
C ALA A 16 35.08 7.32 -19.75
N ARG A 17 35.35 7.78 -20.99
CA ARG A 17 35.82 6.92 -22.08
C ARG A 17 37.15 6.25 -21.78
N ALA A 18 38.09 6.97 -21.16
CA ALA A 18 39.39 6.40 -20.80
C ALA A 18 39.26 5.26 -19.79
N LEU A 19 38.40 5.44 -18.78
CA LEU A 19 38.10 4.41 -17.78
C LEU A 19 37.44 3.18 -18.40
N LEU A 20 36.48 3.37 -19.31
CA LEU A 20 35.82 2.27 -20.01
C LEU A 20 36.80 1.47 -20.88
N ARG A 21 37.69 2.17 -21.60
CA ARG A 21 38.74 1.50 -22.40
C ARG A 21 39.68 0.69 -21.52
N ASP A 22 40.13 1.26 -20.40
CA ASP A 22 40.99 0.57 -19.44
C ASP A 22 40.30 -0.69 -18.88
N ALA A 23 39.02 -0.62 -18.51
CA ALA A 23 38.26 -1.78 -18.04
C ALA A 23 38.15 -2.90 -19.09
N VAL A 24 37.92 -2.54 -20.37
CA VAL A 24 37.88 -3.50 -21.49
C VAL A 24 39.29 -4.08 -21.76
N GLU A 25 40.33 -3.25 -21.75
CA GLU A 25 41.72 -3.68 -21.98
C GLU A 25 42.23 -4.64 -20.89
N ARG A 26 41.78 -4.46 -19.64
CA ARG A 26 42.06 -5.38 -18.52
C ARG A 26 41.17 -6.65 -18.53
N GLY A 27 40.20 -6.74 -19.43
CA GLY A 27 39.26 -7.86 -19.51
C GLY A 27 38.23 -7.89 -18.38
N ALA A 28 38.02 -6.76 -17.67
CA ALA A 28 37.00 -6.64 -16.64
C ALA A 28 35.58 -6.51 -17.25
N VAL A 29 35.48 -5.89 -18.44
CA VAL A 29 34.27 -5.90 -19.27
C VAL A 29 34.54 -6.80 -20.47
N ALA A 30 33.85 -7.95 -20.54
CA ALA A 30 34.05 -8.94 -21.59
C ALA A 30 33.23 -8.59 -22.84
N ASP A 31 33.90 -8.50 -24.00
CA ASP A 31 33.33 -8.39 -25.35
C ASP A 31 32.14 -7.39 -25.46
N PRO A 32 32.35 -6.08 -25.23
CA PRO A 32 31.27 -5.10 -25.29
C PRO A 32 30.67 -5.05 -26.71
N ASP A 33 29.33 -5.08 -26.81
CA ASP A 33 28.58 -4.98 -28.09
C ASP A 33 28.67 -3.59 -28.77
N PHE A 34 29.57 -2.72 -28.31
CA PHE A 34 29.74 -1.34 -28.77
C PHE A 34 31.23 -0.95 -28.82
N ASP A 35 31.58 0.13 -29.55
CA ASP A 35 32.94 0.70 -29.55
C ASP A 35 33.12 1.71 -28.39
N PRO A 36 33.94 1.39 -27.35
CA PRO A 36 34.20 2.29 -26.22
C PRO A 36 34.77 3.66 -26.62
N GLY A 37 35.32 3.78 -27.84
CA GLY A 37 35.88 5.00 -28.36
C GLY A 37 34.86 5.99 -28.95
N SER A 38 33.68 5.51 -29.35
CA SER A 38 32.70 6.30 -30.11
C SER A 38 31.34 6.49 -29.44
N VAL A 39 31.02 5.73 -28.38
CA VAL A 39 29.74 5.84 -27.67
C VAL A 39 29.60 7.21 -26.99
N PRO A 40 28.44 7.90 -27.11
CA PRO A 40 28.11 9.08 -26.32
C PRO A 40 27.86 8.67 -24.86
N ILE A 41 28.38 9.45 -23.91
CA ILE A 41 28.23 9.18 -22.47
C ILE A 41 27.58 10.41 -21.84
N ASP A 42 26.24 10.45 -21.87
CA ASP A 42 25.47 11.61 -21.43
C ASP A 42 25.54 11.87 -19.92
N ASP A 43 25.97 10.87 -19.14
CA ASP A 43 26.07 10.86 -17.67
C ASP A 43 27.52 10.83 -17.15
N ALA A 44 28.47 11.28 -17.97
CA ALA A 44 29.88 11.33 -17.59
C ALA A 44 30.14 12.23 -16.37
N ASP A 45 29.32 13.26 -16.16
CA ASP A 45 29.37 14.14 -15.00
C ASP A 45 28.93 13.42 -13.71
N VAL A 46 27.94 12.53 -13.78
CA VAL A 46 27.52 11.67 -12.65
C VAL A 46 28.66 10.74 -12.27
N LEU A 47 29.29 10.10 -13.27
CA LEU A 47 30.45 9.23 -13.05
C LEU A 47 31.65 10.00 -12.45
N ALA A 48 31.83 11.26 -12.84
CA ALA A 48 32.92 12.11 -12.35
C ALA A 48 32.80 12.49 -10.86
N ARG A 49 31.57 12.51 -10.32
CA ARG A 49 31.29 12.78 -8.89
C ARG A 49 31.78 11.67 -7.97
N LEU A 50 31.69 10.42 -8.42
CA LEU A 50 32.07 9.26 -7.60
C LEU A 50 33.58 9.24 -7.34
N SER A 51 33.98 8.83 -6.14
CA SER A 51 35.39 8.63 -5.82
C SER A 51 36.05 7.62 -6.79
N PRO A 52 37.37 7.75 -7.08
CA PRO A 52 38.03 6.90 -8.08
C PRO A 52 37.86 5.38 -7.87
N PRO A 53 37.87 4.83 -6.64
CA PRO A 53 37.59 3.40 -6.42
C PRO A 53 36.15 3.01 -6.75
N VAL A 54 35.16 3.76 -6.27
CA VAL A 54 33.73 3.47 -6.52
C VAL A 54 33.41 3.60 -8.02
N ARG A 55 34.00 4.59 -8.68
CA ARG A 55 33.89 4.79 -10.12
C ARG A 55 34.43 3.60 -10.92
N ARG A 56 35.60 3.07 -10.55
CA ARG A 56 36.18 1.88 -11.20
C ARG A 56 35.28 0.68 -11.00
N TRP A 57 34.87 0.42 -9.76
CA TRP A 57 33.92 -0.66 -9.45
C TRP A 57 32.64 -0.55 -10.28
N TRP A 58 32.06 0.64 -10.41
CA TRP A 58 30.85 0.86 -11.21
C TRP A 58 31.06 0.49 -12.68
N VAL A 59 32.12 0.99 -13.30
CA VAL A 59 32.43 0.70 -14.71
C VAL A 59 32.72 -0.78 -14.93
N GLU A 60 33.40 -1.44 -14.00
CA GLU A 60 33.67 -2.88 -14.11
C GLU A 60 32.40 -3.72 -13.96
N ARG A 61 31.46 -3.29 -13.12
CA ARG A 61 30.22 -4.02 -12.86
C ARG A 61 29.10 -3.74 -13.87
N PHE A 62 28.98 -2.49 -14.31
CA PHE A 62 27.84 -1.96 -15.08
C PHE A 62 28.27 -1.22 -16.36
N GLY A 63 29.56 -1.19 -16.71
CA GLY A 63 30.08 -0.44 -17.86
C GLY A 63 29.69 -0.99 -19.23
N ALA A 64 28.98 -2.12 -19.30
CA ALA A 64 28.33 -2.55 -20.53
C ALA A 64 27.23 -1.54 -20.89
N HIS A 65 27.41 -0.81 -21.99
CA HIS A 65 26.42 0.14 -22.48
C HIS A 65 25.11 -0.58 -22.83
N VAL A 66 24.00 -0.01 -22.35
CA VAL A 66 22.63 -0.40 -22.70
C VAL A 66 22.03 0.80 -23.40
N ASP A 67 21.74 0.68 -24.70
CA ASP A 67 21.30 1.80 -25.55
C ASP A 67 20.07 2.52 -24.95
N GLU A 68 19.17 1.77 -24.33
CA GLU A 68 17.94 2.24 -23.69
C GLU A 68 18.20 3.17 -22.49
N ASN A 69 19.36 3.07 -21.84
CA ASN A 69 19.75 3.94 -20.72
C ASN A 69 20.29 5.30 -21.22
N GLY A 70 20.84 5.35 -22.44
CA GLY A 70 21.55 6.52 -22.98
C GLY A 70 22.84 6.87 -22.22
N GLY A 71 23.40 5.94 -21.44
CA GLY A 71 24.55 6.16 -20.55
C GLY A 71 24.92 4.91 -19.73
N PHE A 72 25.74 5.08 -18.69
CA PHE A 72 26.12 4.02 -17.73
C PHE A 72 25.13 3.85 -16.56
N PHE A 73 24.25 4.83 -16.37
CA PHE A 73 23.27 4.86 -15.29
C PHE A 73 21.87 4.76 -15.88
N THR A 74 20.97 4.05 -15.19
CA THR A 74 19.55 4.10 -15.54
C THR A 74 19.00 5.52 -15.32
N PRO A 75 17.90 5.92 -15.98
CA PRO A 75 17.31 7.24 -15.80
C PRO A 75 17.14 7.70 -14.33
N PRO A 76 16.58 6.88 -13.40
CA PRO A 76 16.47 7.30 -12.00
C PRO A 76 17.82 7.42 -11.29
N GLN A 77 18.83 6.63 -11.65
CA GLN A 77 20.18 6.73 -11.06
C GLN A 77 20.86 8.03 -11.51
N ARG A 78 20.85 8.31 -12.81
CA ARG A 78 21.44 9.51 -13.40
C ARG A 78 20.89 10.79 -12.78
N GLU A 79 19.59 10.82 -12.51
CA GLU A 79 18.93 11.99 -11.93
C GLU A 79 19.09 12.06 -10.41
N ALA A 80 18.95 10.95 -9.67
CA ALA A 80 18.96 11.00 -8.20
C ALA A 80 20.35 11.18 -7.58
N ILE A 81 21.38 10.50 -8.11
CA ILE A 81 22.73 10.47 -7.53
C ILE A 81 23.29 11.89 -7.30
N PRO A 82 23.24 12.82 -8.27
CA PRO A 82 23.71 14.21 -8.08
C PRO A 82 22.95 15.02 -7.01
N HIS A 83 21.68 14.67 -6.74
CA HIS A 83 20.92 15.32 -5.69
C HIS A 83 21.32 14.80 -4.31
N VAL A 84 21.48 13.49 -4.17
CA VAL A 84 21.92 12.84 -2.92
C VAL A 84 23.34 13.24 -2.55
N ASP A 85 24.27 13.22 -3.51
CA ASP A 85 25.66 13.69 -3.37
C ASP A 85 25.74 15.14 -2.88
N ALA A 86 24.81 16.00 -3.32
CA ALA A 86 24.73 17.39 -2.89
C ALA A 86 24.00 17.58 -1.53
N GLY A 87 23.64 16.51 -0.83
CA GLY A 87 22.90 16.57 0.43
C GLY A 87 21.45 17.09 0.31
N ARG A 88 20.84 16.98 -0.88
CA ARG A 88 19.45 17.41 -1.10
C ARG A 88 18.48 16.26 -0.91
N ASN A 89 17.35 16.53 -0.25
CA ASN A 89 16.27 15.56 -0.17
C ASN A 89 15.78 15.20 -1.56
N CYS A 90 15.43 13.93 -1.79
CA CYS A 90 15.02 13.45 -3.10
C CYS A 90 13.87 12.43 -2.99
N LEU A 91 12.86 12.54 -3.84
CA LEU A 91 11.84 11.52 -4.05
C LEU A 91 12.08 10.86 -5.41
N VAL A 92 12.45 9.59 -5.40
CA VAL A 92 12.67 8.78 -6.60
C VAL A 92 11.42 7.94 -6.88
N ALA A 93 10.69 8.31 -7.92
CA ALA A 93 9.53 7.59 -8.42
C ALA A 93 9.92 6.81 -9.68
N ALA A 94 10.13 5.50 -9.57
CA ALA A 94 10.58 4.66 -10.70
C ALA A 94 10.14 3.19 -10.56
N PRO A 95 9.92 2.43 -11.65
CA PRO A 95 9.50 1.03 -11.61
C PRO A 95 10.43 0.11 -10.83
N THR A 96 9.96 -1.09 -10.49
CA THR A 96 10.84 -2.17 -10.01
C THR A 96 11.79 -2.59 -11.15
N GLY A 97 13.00 -3.04 -10.81
CA GLY A 97 14.05 -3.37 -11.79
C GLY A 97 14.76 -2.15 -12.40
N SER A 98 14.33 -0.90 -12.13
CA SER A 98 14.94 0.30 -12.73
C SER A 98 16.20 0.79 -12.00
N GLY A 99 16.74 0.05 -11.03
CA GLY A 99 17.93 0.44 -10.26
C GLY A 99 17.71 1.44 -9.12
N LYS A 100 16.47 1.56 -8.59
CA LYS A 100 16.12 2.47 -7.47
C LYS A 100 17.05 2.36 -6.26
N THR A 101 17.43 1.15 -5.88
CA THR A 101 18.27 0.90 -4.70
C THR A 101 19.62 1.59 -4.85
N LEU A 102 20.31 1.42 -5.97
CA LEU A 102 21.59 2.11 -6.19
C LEU A 102 21.40 3.60 -6.43
N ALA A 103 20.26 4.04 -6.97
CA ALA A 103 19.92 5.46 -7.09
C ALA A 103 19.87 6.17 -5.72
N SER A 104 19.41 5.48 -4.66
CA SER A 104 19.36 6.03 -3.29
C SER A 104 20.62 5.79 -2.47
N PHE A 105 21.35 4.70 -2.72
CA PHE A 105 22.50 4.32 -1.90
C PHE A 105 23.87 4.76 -2.43
N LEU A 106 24.07 4.90 -3.74
CA LEU A 106 25.44 4.98 -4.30
C LEU A 106 26.25 6.14 -3.73
N ALA A 107 25.68 7.36 -3.71
CA ALA A 107 26.34 8.53 -3.14
C ALA A 107 26.54 8.41 -1.62
N VAL A 108 25.61 7.76 -0.91
CA VAL A 108 25.74 7.49 0.53
C VAL A 108 26.91 6.54 0.80
N LEU A 109 27.01 5.45 0.03
CA LEU A 109 28.10 4.49 0.17
C LEU A 109 29.46 5.14 -0.16
N ASP A 110 29.53 5.95 -1.22
CA ASP A 110 30.75 6.67 -1.59
C ASP A 110 31.24 7.59 -0.45
N ASP A 111 30.34 8.34 0.20
CA ASP A 111 30.66 9.16 1.39
C ASP A 111 31.14 8.30 2.57
N LEU A 112 30.45 7.19 2.89
CA LEU A 112 30.85 6.32 4.00
C LEU A 112 32.24 5.70 3.78
N PHE A 113 32.53 5.23 2.57
CA PHE A 113 33.85 4.70 2.23
C PHE A 113 34.92 5.79 2.20
N ALA A 114 34.58 7.01 1.76
CA ALA A 114 35.49 8.14 1.83
C ALA A 114 35.90 8.46 3.28
N ARG A 115 34.94 8.42 4.22
CA ARG A 115 35.19 8.63 5.66
C ARG A 115 35.98 7.48 6.30
N ASP A 116 35.70 6.25 5.91
CA ASP A 116 36.44 5.07 6.36
C ASP A 116 37.93 5.23 6.07
N ARG A 117 38.27 5.56 4.83
CA ARG A 117 39.67 5.82 4.42
C ARG A 117 40.29 7.03 5.10
N ALA A 118 39.49 8.04 5.44
CA ALA A 118 39.96 9.21 6.19
C ALA A 118 40.19 8.90 7.69
N GLY A 119 39.67 7.78 8.19
CA GLY A 119 39.67 7.45 9.62
C GLY A 119 38.61 8.22 10.44
N ASP A 120 37.63 8.82 9.76
CA ASP A 120 36.58 9.68 10.34
C ASP A 120 35.25 8.93 10.55
N LEU A 121 35.20 7.64 10.20
CA LEU A 121 34.00 6.82 10.33
C LEU A 121 33.85 6.29 11.77
N GLU A 122 33.02 6.98 12.56
CA GLU A 122 32.79 6.62 13.95
C GLU A 122 31.98 5.31 14.11
N ASN A 123 32.09 4.69 15.29
CA ASN A 123 31.25 3.57 15.69
C ASN A 123 29.80 4.01 16.01
N SER A 124 29.10 4.54 15.01
CA SER A 124 27.78 5.18 15.09
C SER A 124 26.97 4.93 13.80
N VAL A 125 25.70 5.32 13.76
CA VAL A 125 24.83 5.15 12.57
C VAL A 125 24.88 6.42 11.73
N TYR A 126 25.16 6.31 10.43
CA TYR A 126 25.19 7.44 9.49
C TYR A 126 24.02 7.41 8.50
N CYS A 127 23.61 6.21 8.09
CA CYS A 127 22.48 6.01 7.19
C CYS A 127 21.41 5.12 7.86
N LEU A 128 20.17 5.60 7.86
CA LEU A 128 19.00 4.84 8.28
C LEU A 128 18.19 4.42 7.07
N TYR A 129 18.02 3.12 6.87
CA TYR A 129 17.09 2.57 5.89
C TYR A 129 15.79 2.17 6.59
N VAL A 130 14.65 2.69 6.13
CA VAL A 130 13.33 2.39 6.69
C VAL A 130 12.53 1.59 5.68
N SER A 131 12.19 0.36 6.07
CA SER A 131 11.36 -0.55 5.28
C SER A 131 9.93 -0.65 5.85
N PRO A 132 8.89 -0.74 5.00
CA PRO A 132 7.55 -1.10 5.45
C PRO A 132 7.45 -2.56 5.93
N LEU A 133 8.26 -3.47 5.40
CA LEU A 133 8.14 -4.91 5.63
C LEU A 133 9.46 -5.53 6.13
N LYS A 134 9.34 -6.52 7.02
CA LYS A 134 10.51 -7.26 7.52
C LYS A 134 11.20 -8.06 6.41
N SER A 135 10.45 -8.66 5.49
CA SER A 135 11.00 -9.40 4.33
C SER A 135 11.85 -8.50 3.44
N LEU A 136 11.35 -7.30 3.12
CA LEU A 136 12.09 -6.30 2.35
C LEU A 136 13.35 -5.81 3.09
N ALA A 137 13.31 -5.69 4.42
CA ALA A 137 14.50 -5.38 5.20
C ALA A 137 15.61 -6.43 5.02
N ASN A 138 15.24 -7.72 5.06
CA ASN A 138 16.15 -8.84 4.83
C ASN A 138 16.70 -8.86 3.40
N ASP A 139 15.88 -8.50 2.42
CA ASP A 139 16.31 -8.50 1.03
C ASP A 139 17.33 -7.39 0.74
N ILE A 140 17.13 -6.21 1.32
CA ILE A 140 18.05 -5.07 1.13
C ILE A 140 19.41 -5.32 1.78
N GLU A 141 19.47 -5.98 2.93
CA GLU A 141 20.75 -6.37 3.53
C GLU A 141 21.56 -7.26 2.59
N ARG A 142 20.90 -8.22 1.92
CA ARG A 142 21.55 -9.07 0.91
C ARG A 142 21.95 -8.28 -0.33
N ASN A 143 21.06 -7.43 -0.85
CA ASN A 143 21.32 -6.65 -2.06
C ASN A 143 22.43 -5.61 -1.86
N LEU A 144 22.63 -5.13 -0.63
CA LEU A 144 23.72 -4.22 -0.27
C LEU A 144 25.04 -4.95 0.01
N ALA A 145 25.05 -6.26 0.25
CA ALA A 145 26.29 -7.00 0.46
C ALA A 145 27.21 -6.93 -0.77
N THR A 146 26.65 -7.17 -1.96
CA THR A 146 27.39 -7.12 -3.24
C THR A 146 28.09 -5.78 -3.50
N PRO A 147 27.43 -4.61 -3.42
CA PRO A 147 28.12 -3.33 -3.60
C PRO A 147 29.09 -3.01 -2.46
N LEU A 148 28.80 -3.37 -1.20
CA LEU A 148 29.73 -3.13 -0.09
C LEU A 148 31.04 -3.92 -0.27
N GLU A 149 30.93 -5.21 -0.59
CA GLU A 149 32.09 -6.08 -0.85
C GLU A 149 32.87 -5.59 -2.08
N GLY A 150 32.18 -5.37 -3.20
CA GLY A 150 32.83 -4.95 -4.44
C GLY A 150 33.51 -3.59 -4.38
N ILE A 151 32.91 -2.60 -3.69
CA ILE A 151 33.57 -1.30 -3.46
C ILE A 151 34.78 -1.47 -2.55
N GLY A 152 34.65 -2.27 -1.50
CA GLY A 152 35.76 -2.56 -0.58
C GLY A 152 36.96 -3.21 -1.26
N GLU A 153 36.70 -4.21 -2.12
CA GLU A 153 37.73 -4.85 -2.96
C GLU A 153 38.40 -3.84 -3.92
N ALA A 154 37.61 -2.97 -4.56
CA ALA A 154 38.13 -1.95 -5.45
C ALA A 154 39.01 -0.90 -4.73
N ILE A 155 38.71 -0.61 -3.46
CA ILE A 155 39.55 0.24 -2.60
C ILE A 155 40.84 -0.49 -2.22
N ALA A 156 40.76 -1.73 -1.76
CA ALA A 156 41.93 -2.54 -1.42
C ALA A 156 42.91 -2.66 -2.61
N ALA A 157 42.38 -2.88 -3.81
CA ALA A 157 43.17 -2.90 -5.04
C ALA A 157 43.83 -1.55 -5.34
N ALA A 158 43.13 -0.43 -5.11
CA ALA A 158 43.68 0.92 -5.27
C ALA A 158 44.93 1.15 -4.40
N GLU A 159 44.84 0.78 -3.13
CA GLU A 159 45.91 1.00 -2.15
C GLU A 159 47.11 0.07 -2.41
N ALA A 160 46.87 -1.13 -2.93
CA ALA A 160 47.91 -2.04 -3.38
C ALA A 160 48.71 -1.48 -4.58
N ASP A 161 48.02 -0.86 -5.55
CA ASP A 161 48.67 -0.23 -6.70
C ASP A 161 49.54 0.99 -6.30
N GLU A 162 49.07 1.80 -5.33
CA GLU A 162 49.82 2.95 -4.82
C GLU A 162 51.04 2.55 -3.97
N SER A 163 50.94 1.47 -3.20
CA SER A 163 52.05 0.94 -2.38
C SER A 163 53.09 0.15 -3.19
N GLY A 164 52.74 -0.38 -4.36
CA GLY A 164 53.63 -1.08 -5.28
C GLY A 164 54.56 -0.19 -6.13
N ALA A 165 54.33 1.12 -6.19
CA ALA A 165 55.10 2.05 -7.02
C ALA A 165 56.47 2.51 -6.43
N GLY A 166 56.92 1.90 -5.33
CA GLY A 166 58.11 2.30 -4.57
C GLY A 166 59.36 1.40 -4.68
N GLY A 167 59.43 0.45 -5.62
CA GLY A 167 60.49 -0.58 -5.65
C GLY A 167 61.20 -0.75 -7.00
N GLY A 168 61.88 0.29 -7.50
CA GLY A 168 62.81 0.15 -8.63
C GLY A 168 64.20 -0.32 -8.19
N GLU A 169 64.63 -1.50 -8.61
CA GLU A 169 65.81 -1.67 -9.49
C GLU A 169 66.08 -3.14 -9.83
N VAL A 170 66.26 -3.35 -11.13
CA VAL A 170 66.48 -4.62 -11.82
C VAL A 170 67.91 -5.12 -11.56
N GLY A 171 68.05 -6.30 -10.96
CA GLY A 171 69.29 -7.07 -10.92
C GLY A 171 69.21 -8.30 -11.81
N ALA A 172 69.83 -8.25 -12.99
CA ALA A 172 69.93 -9.38 -13.91
C ALA A 172 70.78 -10.53 -13.33
N GLY A 173 70.25 -11.76 -13.38
CA GLY A 173 70.99 -13.00 -13.10
C GLY A 173 70.12 -14.23 -13.31
N GLY A 174 70.39 -15.00 -14.37
CA GLY A 174 69.54 -16.12 -14.81
C GLY A 174 69.67 -17.42 -14.01
N GLY A 175 68.72 -18.32 -14.28
CA GLY A 175 68.73 -19.73 -13.86
C GLY A 175 67.34 -20.36 -13.96
N GLU A 176 67.16 -21.27 -14.92
CA GLU A 176 65.98 -22.14 -15.05
C GLU A 176 65.88 -23.14 -13.88
N SER A 177 64.68 -23.33 -13.32
CA SER A 177 64.19 -24.65 -12.89
C SER A 177 62.71 -24.60 -12.44
N ASP A 178 61.92 -25.53 -12.97
CA ASP A 178 60.57 -25.93 -12.54
C ASP A 178 60.46 -26.21 -11.04
N ALA A 179 59.38 -25.73 -10.40
CA ALA A 179 58.58 -26.47 -9.43
C ALA A 179 57.32 -25.66 -9.04
N ALA A 180 56.19 -26.35 -8.99
CA ALA A 180 54.93 -25.86 -8.45
C ALA A 180 55.12 -25.35 -7.01
N ALA A 181 54.84 -24.05 -6.81
CA ALA A 181 54.70 -23.44 -5.50
C ALA A 181 53.24 -23.00 -5.34
N THR A 182 52.65 -23.45 -4.23
CA THR A 182 51.42 -22.94 -3.62
C THR A 182 51.38 -21.41 -3.63
N PRO A 183 50.21 -20.76 -3.78
CA PRO A 183 50.13 -19.31 -3.62
C PRO A 183 50.56 -18.98 -2.19
N GLU A 184 51.71 -18.30 -2.07
CA GLU A 184 52.18 -17.76 -0.81
C GLU A 184 51.16 -16.74 -0.31
N ALA A 185 50.97 -16.74 1.01
CA ALA A 185 49.98 -15.95 1.71
C ALA A 185 50.03 -14.47 1.30
N VAL A 186 48.86 -13.93 0.96
CA VAL A 186 48.56 -12.50 0.91
C VAL A 186 49.03 -11.87 2.24
N PRO A 187 49.70 -10.70 2.23
CA PRO A 187 50.10 -10.02 3.46
C PRO A 187 48.90 -9.82 4.41
N ASP A 188 49.12 -9.98 5.71
CA ASP A 188 48.13 -9.85 6.82
C ASP A 188 47.50 -8.43 6.96
N ASP A 189 47.86 -7.48 6.09
CA ASP A 189 47.32 -6.12 6.05
C ASP A 189 46.45 -5.92 4.78
N ALA A 190 45.51 -6.84 4.53
CA ALA A 190 44.46 -6.60 3.54
C ALA A 190 43.47 -5.57 4.11
N TYR A 191 43.16 -4.51 3.35
CA TYR A 191 42.12 -3.55 3.71
C TYR A 191 40.80 -4.29 3.93
N GLU A 192 40.38 -4.43 5.19
CA GLU A 192 39.03 -4.87 5.55
C GLU A 192 38.12 -3.64 5.45
N PRO A 193 37.16 -3.61 4.50
CA PRO A 193 36.31 -2.44 4.31
C PRO A 193 35.50 -2.16 5.58
N GLY A 194 35.63 -0.95 6.13
CA GLY A 194 35.09 -0.62 7.45
C GLY A 194 33.58 -0.33 7.46
N VAL A 195 32.91 -0.25 6.30
CA VAL A 195 31.47 0.09 6.22
C VAL A 195 30.59 -1.10 6.61
N ARG A 196 29.96 -1.03 7.79
CA ARG A 196 29.11 -2.09 8.36
C ARG A 196 27.62 -1.81 8.14
N GLN A 197 26.85 -2.86 7.86
CA GLN A 197 25.38 -2.82 7.82
C GLN A 197 24.75 -3.83 8.79
N ALA A 198 23.52 -3.58 9.25
CA ALA A 198 22.73 -4.58 9.99
C ALA A 198 21.23 -4.27 10.00
N ILE A 199 20.41 -5.30 10.23
CA ILE A 199 18.95 -5.18 10.41
C ILE A 199 18.54 -5.12 11.88
N ARG A 200 17.67 -4.15 12.20
CA ARG A 200 17.05 -4.00 13.51
C ARG A 200 15.53 -3.88 13.39
N HIS A 201 14.83 -4.95 13.78
CA HIS A 201 13.37 -5.03 13.84
C HIS A 201 12.87 -5.86 15.04
N GLY A 202 11.56 -6.10 15.14
CA GLY A 202 10.92 -6.83 16.23
C GLY A 202 11.50 -8.23 16.52
N ASP A 203 11.98 -8.94 15.49
CA ASP A 203 12.45 -10.34 15.61
C ASP A 203 13.96 -10.45 15.85
N THR A 204 14.70 -9.34 15.83
CA THR A 204 16.17 -9.34 16.04
C THR A 204 16.48 -9.90 17.44
N SER A 205 17.40 -10.86 17.56
CA SER A 205 17.66 -11.55 18.82
C SER A 205 18.27 -10.61 19.86
N LYS A 206 18.09 -10.90 21.17
CA LYS A 206 18.71 -10.07 22.22
C LYS A 206 20.24 -9.98 22.11
N ALA A 207 20.87 -11.04 21.60
CA ALA A 207 22.32 -11.08 21.40
C ALA A 207 22.74 -10.08 20.32
N ASP A 208 22.11 -10.12 19.15
CA ASP A 208 22.41 -9.21 18.04
C ASP A 208 22.12 -7.76 18.42
N ARG A 209 21.02 -7.53 19.16
CA ARG A 209 20.69 -6.19 19.67
C ARG A 209 21.78 -5.63 20.58
N GLN A 210 22.45 -6.48 21.34
CA GLN A 210 23.54 -6.11 22.24
C GLN A 210 24.86 -5.95 21.49
N ALA A 211 25.11 -6.79 20.48
CA ALA A 211 26.26 -6.67 19.58
C ALA A 211 26.27 -5.33 18.85
N MET A 212 25.11 -4.86 18.35
CA MET A 212 24.98 -3.55 17.71
C MET A 212 25.35 -2.35 18.60
N LEU A 213 25.36 -2.51 19.93
CA LEU A 213 25.82 -1.45 20.85
C LEU A 213 27.34 -1.38 20.97
N SER A 214 28.02 -2.53 20.88
CA SER A 214 29.49 -2.60 20.89
C SER A 214 30.06 -2.29 19.52
N GLU A 215 29.47 -2.87 18.47
CA GLU A 215 29.86 -2.72 17.08
C GLU A 215 28.63 -2.24 16.31
N THR A 216 28.53 -0.93 16.22
CA THR A 216 27.38 -0.24 15.64
C THR A 216 27.48 -0.26 14.11
N PRO A 217 26.38 -0.59 13.40
CA PRO A 217 26.34 -0.52 11.95
C PRO A 217 26.31 0.94 11.49
N HIS A 218 27.00 1.23 10.39
CA HIS A 218 26.96 2.54 9.73
C HIS A 218 25.69 2.70 8.89
N VAL A 219 25.19 1.61 8.32
CA VAL A 219 23.89 1.50 7.65
C VAL A 219 22.94 0.65 8.48
N LEU A 220 21.91 1.26 9.08
CA LEU A 220 20.92 0.56 9.91
C LEU A 220 19.60 0.40 9.17
N ASN A 221 19.21 -0.85 8.89
CA ASN A 221 17.91 -1.17 8.32
C ASN A 221 16.87 -1.39 9.44
N THR A 222 15.73 -0.70 9.39
CA THR A 222 14.73 -0.76 10.46
C THR A 222 13.29 -0.56 9.96
N THR A 223 12.33 -0.64 10.89
CA THR A 223 10.91 -0.34 10.65
C THR A 223 10.48 0.91 11.44
N PRO A 224 9.39 1.59 11.06
CA PRO A 224 8.91 2.79 11.77
C PRO A 224 8.74 2.60 13.28
N GLU A 225 8.17 1.48 13.71
CA GLU A 225 7.93 1.18 15.12
C GLU A 225 9.24 0.93 15.87
N THR A 226 10.18 0.26 15.20
CA THR A 226 11.49 -0.03 15.79
C THR A 226 12.32 1.26 15.94
N LEU A 227 12.26 2.17 14.97
CA LEU A 227 12.89 3.48 15.07
C LEU A 227 12.42 4.25 16.30
N ALA A 228 11.11 4.31 16.57
CA ALA A 228 10.59 4.96 17.77
C ALA A 228 11.11 4.30 19.07
N ILE A 229 11.23 2.97 19.11
CA ILE A 229 11.86 2.26 20.23
C ILE A 229 13.34 2.66 20.40
N LEU A 230 14.09 2.79 19.31
CA LEU A 230 15.50 3.16 19.34
C LEU A 230 15.69 4.61 19.84
N LEU A 231 14.82 5.53 19.43
CA LEU A 231 14.81 6.93 19.91
C LEU A 231 14.54 7.05 21.43
N ASP A 232 13.87 6.06 22.03
CA ASP A 232 13.61 5.98 23.48
C ASP A 232 14.55 5.04 24.24
N SER A 233 15.51 4.42 23.52
CA SER A 233 16.50 3.51 24.09
C SER A 233 17.72 4.28 24.59
N PRO A 234 17.97 4.36 25.91
CA PRO A 234 18.96 5.29 26.48
C PRO A 234 20.39 5.16 25.93
N LYS A 235 20.81 3.95 25.58
CA LYS A 235 22.15 3.70 25.02
C LYS A 235 22.19 3.84 23.49
N PHE A 236 21.19 3.30 22.81
CA PHE A 236 21.21 3.23 21.34
C PHE A 236 20.89 4.57 20.70
N LYS A 237 20.04 5.41 21.33
CA LYS A 237 19.75 6.75 20.79
C LYS A 237 21.00 7.59 20.58
N GLU A 238 22.03 7.41 21.41
CA GLU A 238 23.30 8.13 21.28
C GLU A 238 24.01 7.78 19.96
N LYS A 239 23.83 6.54 19.48
CA LYS A 239 24.36 6.06 18.19
C LYS A 239 23.64 6.63 16.98
N LEU A 240 22.48 7.28 17.17
CA LEU A 240 21.67 7.88 16.09
C LEU A 240 21.97 9.37 15.88
N ARG A 241 22.85 9.99 16.68
CA ARG A 241 23.16 11.43 16.55
C ARG A 241 23.91 11.77 15.27
N THR A 242 24.68 10.83 14.73
CA THR A 242 25.47 10.98 13.50
C THR A 242 24.68 10.65 12.24
N VAL A 243 23.36 10.41 12.34
CA VAL A 243 22.56 10.10 11.16
C VAL A 243 22.46 11.33 10.28
N GLU A 244 22.92 11.18 9.04
CA GLU A 244 22.91 12.22 8.01
C GLU A 244 21.99 11.84 6.84
N TYR A 245 21.76 10.54 6.62
CA TYR A 245 20.93 10.03 5.54
C TYR A 245 19.78 9.17 6.08
N VAL A 246 18.59 9.37 5.54
CA VAL A 246 17.43 8.50 5.77
C VAL A 246 16.85 8.10 4.42
N ILE A 247 16.81 6.80 4.15
CA ILE A 247 16.15 6.23 2.98
C ILE A 247 14.82 5.63 3.43
N VAL A 248 13.71 6.09 2.86
CA VAL A 248 12.37 5.54 3.08
C VAL A 248 11.94 4.82 1.82
N ASP A 249 12.03 3.49 1.86
CA ASP A 249 11.65 2.67 0.71
C ASP A 249 10.16 2.36 0.69
N GLU A 250 9.63 2.15 -0.53
CA GLU A 250 8.22 1.92 -0.81
C GLU A 250 7.30 2.90 -0.05
N ILE A 251 7.62 4.20 -0.10
CA ILE A 251 6.99 5.23 0.72
C ILE A 251 5.46 5.28 0.56
N HIS A 252 4.93 4.92 -0.62
CA HIS A 252 3.49 4.83 -0.87
C HIS A 252 2.77 3.87 0.12
N SER A 253 3.43 2.77 0.50
CA SER A 253 2.89 1.75 1.40
C SER A 253 2.83 2.22 2.86
N LEU A 254 3.63 3.24 3.20
CA LEU A 254 3.65 3.88 4.51
C LEU A 254 2.75 5.10 4.54
N ALA A 255 2.83 5.95 3.52
CA ALA A 255 2.10 7.22 3.43
C ALA A 255 0.59 7.02 3.58
N ALA A 256 0.01 5.97 2.99
CA ALA A 256 -1.44 5.70 3.01
C ALA A 256 -2.02 5.23 4.36
N ASN A 257 -1.24 5.20 5.46
CA ASN A 257 -1.72 4.69 6.75
C ASN A 257 -0.99 5.29 7.96
N LYS A 258 -1.51 5.00 9.16
CA LYS A 258 -0.95 5.50 10.44
C LYS A 258 0.50 5.07 10.70
N ARG A 259 1.07 4.06 10.03
CA ARG A 259 2.51 3.76 10.13
C ARG A 259 3.36 4.85 9.49
N GLY A 260 2.89 5.43 8.38
CA GLY A 260 3.49 6.63 7.78
C GLY A 260 3.37 7.84 8.70
N THR A 261 2.20 8.06 9.30
CA THR A 261 2.00 9.13 10.30
C THR A 261 3.00 9.02 11.45
N HIS A 262 3.16 7.81 11.98
CA HIS A 262 4.12 7.50 13.04
C HIS A 262 5.59 7.64 12.58
N LEU A 263 5.92 7.24 11.34
CA LEU A 263 7.25 7.46 10.77
C LEU A 263 7.56 8.94 10.65
N SER A 264 6.65 9.74 10.11
CA SER A 264 6.84 11.18 9.89
C SER A 264 7.26 11.90 11.19
N VAL A 265 6.58 11.63 12.31
CA VAL A 265 6.97 12.20 13.62
C VAL A 265 8.27 11.58 14.14
N SER A 266 8.53 10.29 13.90
CA SER A 266 9.82 9.66 14.25
C SER A 266 11.00 10.33 13.55
N LEU A 267 10.84 10.72 12.28
CA LEU A 267 11.88 11.41 11.51
C LEU A 267 12.14 12.83 12.04
N GLU A 268 11.11 13.56 12.48
CA GLU A 268 11.29 14.87 13.11
C GLU A 268 11.98 14.78 14.49
N ARG A 269 11.68 13.73 15.26
CA ARG A 269 12.38 13.42 16.52
C ARG A 269 13.85 13.03 16.27
N LEU A 270 14.13 12.28 15.21
CA LEU A 270 15.49 11.95 14.79
C LEU A 270 16.24 13.20 14.33
N THR A 271 15.58 14.08 13.57
CA THR A 271 16.14 15.37 13.12
C THR A 271 16.48 16.27 14.31
N GLU A 272 15.61 16.35 15.33
CA GLU A 272 15.91 17.03 16.61
C GLU A 272 17.14 16.42 17.30
N LEU A 273 17.25 15.09 17.32
CA LEU A 273 18.35 14.39 17.97
C LEU A 273 19.70 14.62 17.28
N ALA A 274 19.73 14.59 15.94
CA ALA A 274 20.93 14.82 15.14
C ALA A 274 21.42 16.28 15.23
N ARG A 275 20.51 17.26 15.12
CA ARG A 275 20.85 18.70 15.21
C ARG A 275 21.48 19.12 16.55
N ASN A 276 21.18 18.41 17.64
CA ASN A 276 21.69 18.73 18.97
C ASN A 276 23.09 18.16 19.27
N GLY A 277 23.72 17.44 18.33
CA GLY A 277 25.05 16.86 18.50
C GLY A 277 26.14 17.65 17.79
N ASP A 278 26.57 18.78 18.34
CA ASP A 278 27.84 19.54 18.11
C ASP A 278 28.40 19.75 16.67
N ALA A 279 27.73 19.31 15.61
CA ALA A 279 28.11 19.57 14.22
C ALA A 279 27.65 20.98 13.82
N GLU A 280 28.46 21.99 14.15
CA GLU A 280 28.37 23.32 13.53
C GLU A 280 28.43 23.16 12.00
N GLY A 281 27.25 23.17 11.34
CA GLY A 281 27.14 23.14 9.86
C GLY A 281 26.21 22.10 9.23
N SER A 282 25.52 21.24 10.00
CA SER A 282 24.55 20.30 9.41
C SER A 282 23.24 21.03 9.02
N ASP A 283 23.03 21.23 7.70
CA ASP A 283 21.80 21.78 7.10
C ASP A 283 20.54 20.88 7.27
N GLY A 284 20.68 19.73 7.94
CA GLY A 284 19.60 18.76 8.20
C GLY A 284 19.98 17.32 7.82
N ILE A 285 19.03 16.40 7.99
CA ILE A 285 19.15 15.01 7.51
C ILE A 285 18.65 14.97 6.06
N THR A 286 19.45 14.41 5.16
CA THR A 286 19.05 14.13 3.78
C THR A 286 18.07 12.96 3.74
N ARG A 287 16.83 13.23 3.31
CA ARG A 287 15.76 12.23 3.20
C ARG A 287 15.55 11.83 1.75
N ILE A 288 15.60 10.53 1.50
CA ILE A 288 15.48 9.92 0.17
C ILE A 288 14.28 8.98 0.20
N GLY A 289 13.24 9.28 -0.56
CA GLY A 289 12.05 8.43 -0.68
C GLY A 289 12.11 7.63 -1.97
N CYS A 290 11.76 6.35 -1.92
CA CYS A 290 11.64 5.50 -3.11
C CYS A 290 10.20 5.01 -3.26
N SER A 291 9.67 5.03 -4.48
CA SER A 291 8.37 4.43 -4.81
C SER A 291 8.29 4.02 -6.28
N ALA A 292 7.52 2.99 -6.60
CA ALA A 292 7.16 2.69 -7.99
C ALA A 292 5.93 3.46 -8.47
N THR A 293 4.90 3.54 -7.64
CA THR A 293 3.57 3.99 -8.05
C THR A 293 3.01 4.90 -6.98
N VAL A 294 3.26 6.20 -7.11
CA VAL A 294 2.78 7.18 -6.14
C VAL A 294 2.35 8.47 -6.80
N GLU A 295 1.25 9.04 -6.31
CA GLU A 295 0.64 10.29 -6.76
C GLU A 295 -0.09 10.94 -5.56
N PRO A 296 -0.17 12.28 -5.43
CA PRO A 296 0.64 13.26 -6.14
C PRO A 296 2.09 13.29 -5.65
N LEU A 297 3.04 13.42 -6.57
CA LEU A 297 4.48 13.41 -6.24
C LEU A 297 4.85 14.54 -5.26
N ASP A 298 4.34 15.76 -5.47
CA ASP A 298 4.63 16.92 -4.61
C ASP A 298 4.09 16.74 -3.19
N GLY A 299 2.90 16.14 -3.05
CA GLY A 299 2.29 15.84 -1.76
C GLY A 299 3.11 14.83 -0.97
N ILE A 300 3.61 13.79 -1.66
CA ILE A 300 4.42 12.75 -1.03
C ILE A 300 5.85 13.22 -0.76
N ALA A 301 6.42 14.07 -1.62
CA ALA A 301 7.67 14.76 -1.36
C ALA A 301 7.55 15.60 -0.08
N SER A 302 6.46 16.36 0.06
CA SER A 302 6.15 17.13 1.27
C SER A 302 5.98 16.23 2.50
N PHE A 303 5.36 15.06 2.35
CA PHE A 303 5.20 14.06 3.41
C PHE A 303 6.55 13.49 3.87
N LEU A 304 7.44 13.16 2.94
CA LEU A 304 8.79 12.64 3.21
C LEU A 304 9.63 13.66 4.00
N VAL A 305 9.67 14.89 3.50
CA VAL A 305 10.63 15.90 4.00
C VAL A 305 10.10 16.72 5.17
N GLY A 306 8.78 16.79 5.38
CA GLY A 306 8.19 17.62 6.42
C GLY A 306 8.47 19.12 6.22
N ARG A 307 8.42 19.88 7.31
CA ARG A 307 8.59 21.35 7.31
C ARG A 307 9.67 21.78 8.29
N ASP A 308 10.25 22.95 8.06
CA ASP A 308 11.11 23.64 9.02
C ASP A 308 10.57 25.03 9.32
N ARG A 309 10.87 25.52 10.52
CA ARG A 309 10.58 26.89 10.92
C ARG A 309 11.57 27.84 10.27
N VAL A 310 11.05 28.80 9.52
CA VAL A 310 11.82 29.86 8.85
C VAL A 310 11.56 31.24 9.46
N ALA A 311 10.49 31.39 10.24
CA ALA A 311 10.12 32.61 10.94
C ALA A 311 9.35 32.32 12.25
N GLY A 312 9.29 33.30 13.15
CA GLY A 312 8.63 33.16 14.45
C GLY A 312 9.49 32.42 15.49
N GLU A 313 8.92 32.19 16.66
CA GLU A 313 9.55 31.48 17.78
C GLU A 313 9.10 30.01 17.83
N VAL A 314 9.91 29.15 18.44
CA VAL A 314 9.57 27.74 18.64
C VAL A 314 8.24 27.62 19.38
N GLY A 315 7.30 26.89 18.79
CA GLY A 315 5.94 26.71 19.31
C GLY A 315 4.87 27.57 18.65
N ASP A 316 5.23 28.62 17.89
CA ASP A 316 4.26 29.43 17.15
C ASP A 316 3.52 28.56 16.12
N PRO A 317 2.21 28.80 15.87
CA PRO A 317 1.46 28.05 14.87
C PRO A 317 1.92 28.31 13.44
N ASP A 318 2.39 29.51 13.17
CA ASP A 318 2.82 29.95 11.84
C ASP A 318 4.35 29.97 11.69
N GLY A 319 4.83 30.25 10.47
CA GLY A 319 6.25 30.44 10.19
C GLY A 319 7.00 29.18 9.73
N PHE A 320 6.27 28.13 9.34
CA PHE A 320 6.84 26.92 8.76
C PHE A 320 6.84 26.97 7.22
N GLU A 321 7.88 26.43 6.60
CA GLU A 321 7.94 26.16 5.17
C GLU A 321 8.31 24.68 4.93
N THR A 322 7.76 24.08 3.88
CA THR A 322 8.12 22.70 3.49
C THR A 322 9.59 22.67 3.09
N ARG A 323 10.33 21.66 3.57
CA ARG A 323 11.75 21.51 3.22
C ARG A 323 11.85 21.24 1.70
N PRO A 324 12.88 21.77 1.00
CA PRO A 324 13.09 21.46 -0.41
C PRO A 324 13.23 19.96 -0.64
N CYS A 325 12.63 19.46 -1.73
CA CYS A 325 12.72 18.07 -2.16
C CYS A 325 12.76 18.02 -3.69
N GLU A 326 13.75 17.31 -4.23
CA GLU A 326 13.92 17.11 -5.65
C GLU A 326 13.13 15.86 -6.07
N VAL A 327 12.25 15.99 -7.07
CA VAL A 327 11.42 14.89 -7.55
C VAL A 327 12.01 14.33 -8.83
N VAL A 328 12.43 13.06 -8.78
CA VAL A 328 12.89 12.28 -9.93
C VAL A 328 11.74 11.38 -10.38
N ASP A 329 11.09 11.74 -11.48
CA ASP A 329 9.98 10.98 -12.04
C ASP A 329 10.41 10.16 -13.26
N ALA A 330 10.66 8.88 -13.02
CA ALA A 330 10.99 7.87 -14.02
C ALA A 330 9.96 6.72 -14.05
N ARG A 331 8.71 6.95 -13.58
CA ARG A 331 7.65 5.93 -13.44
C ARG A 331 7.31 5.19 -14.74
N PHE A 332 7.57 5.81 -15.89
CA PHE A 332 7.26 5.27 -17.22
C PHE A 332 8.50 4.99 -18.06
N ALA A 333 9.64 4.76 -17.41
CA ALA A 333 10.89 4.43 -18.10
C ALA A 333 10.94 3.01 -18.69
N ARG A 334 9.91 2.18 -18.44
CA ARG A 334 9.81 0.79 -18.92
C ARG A 334 8.61 0.61 -19.82
N GLU A 335 8.77 -0.23 -20.84
CA GLU A 335 7.67 -0.65 -21.70
C GLU A 335 6.89 -1.79 -21.05
N PHE A 336 5.57 -1.71 -21.09
CA PHE A 336 4.67 -2.74 -20.58
C PHE A 336 3.89 -3.36 -21.74
N ASP A 337 3.86 -4.69 -21.81
CA ASP A 337 2.93 -5.45 -22.63
C ASP A 337 1.80 -5.96 -21.73
N LEU A 338 0.69 -5.23 -21.69
CA LEU A 338 -0.49 -5.58 -20.91
C LEU A 338 -1.58 -6.10 -21.84
N GLU A 339 -2.35 -7.09 -21.40
CA GLU A 339 -3.57 -7.52 -22.11
C GLU A 339 -4.65 -8.02 -21.14
N LEU A 340 -5.89 -7.57 -21.33
CA LEU A 340 -7.07 -8.10 -20.66
C LEU A 340 -7.61 -9.29 -21.44
N ARG A 341 -7.71 -10.43 -20.77
CA ARG A 341 -8.29 -11.66 -21.31
C ARG A 341 -9.56 -12.06 -20.58
N THR A 342 -10.51 -12.64 -21.32
CA THR A 342 -11.65 -13.32 -20.70
C THR A 342 -11.97 -14.63 -21.42
N PRO A 343 -12.24 -15.74 -20.69
CA PRO A 343 -12.38 -17.05 -21.33
C PRO A 343 -13.63 -17.24 -22.22
N ALA A 344 -14.56 -16.29 -22.19
CA ALA A 344 -15.77 -16.32 -23.03
C ALA A 344 -16.38 -14.92 -23.22
N ALA A 345 -16.82 -14.61 -24.45
CA ALA A 345 -17.65 -13.43 -24.73
C ALA A 345 -19.06 -13.46 -24.13
N ASP A 346 -19.47 -14.56 -23.48
CA ASP A 346 -20.78 -14.75 -22.86
C ASP A 346 -20.61 -15.43 -21.50
N LEU A 347 -20.33 -14.63 -20.47
CA LEU A 347 -20.11 -15.11 -19.11
C LEU A 347 -21.41 -15.50 -18.38
N ILE A 348 -22.59 -15.24 -18.97
CA ILE A 348 -23.89 -15.58 -18.36
C ILE A 348 -24.30 -17.00 -18.76
N HIS A 349 -24.20 -17.33 -20.05
CA HIS A 349 -24.70 -18.61 -20.58
C HIS A 349 -23.61 -19.66 -20.76
N THR A 350 -22.33 -19.28 -20.81
CA THR A 350 -21.24 -20.26 -20.83
C THR A 350 -21.19 -20.97 -19.47
N PRO A 351 -21.24 -22.32 -19.42
CA PRO A 351 -21.13 -23.04 -18.17
C PRO A 351 -19.87 -22.66 -17.41
N ARG A 352 -19.98 -22.45 -16.09
CA ARG A 352 -18.87 -22.05 -15.24
C ARG A 352 -17.68 -23.00 -15.33
N SER A 353 -17.94 -24.31 -15.47
CA SER A 353 -16.90 -25.31 -15.70
C SER A 353 -16.13 -25.02 -16.99
N ALA A 354 -16.80 -24.69 -18.10
CA ALA A 354 -16.14 -24.39 -19.36
C ALA A 354 -15.33 -23.07 -19.31
N VAL A 355 -15.83 -22.04 -18.62
CA VAL A 355 -15.05 -20.81 -18.36
C VAL A 355 -13.79 -21.13 -17.56
N THR A 356 -13.93 -21.97 -16.53
CA THR A 356 -12.83 -22.39 -15.66
C THR A 356 -11.80 -23.23 -16.42
N ASP A 357 -12.26 -24.19 -17.22
CA ASP A 357 -11.41 -25.06 -18.04
C ASP A 357 -10.58 -24.23 -19.02
N ARG A 358 -11.23 -23.32 -19.77
CA ARG A 358 -10.54 -22.41 -20.71
C ARG A 358 -9.55 -21.46 -20.03
N PHE A 359 -9.88 -20.98 -18.83
CA PHE A 359 -8.96 -20.16 -18.03
C PHE A 359 -7.69 -20.95 -17.68
N TYR A 360 -7.82 -22.16 -17.13
CA TYR A 360 -6.68 -22.97 -16.74
C TYR A 360 -5.88 -23.48 -17.94
N GLU A 361 -6.51 -23.77 -19.07
CA GLU A 361 -5.82 -24.07 -20.34
C GLU A 361 -5.00 -22.86 -20.80
N SER A 362 -5.59 -21.67 -20.85
CA SER A 362 -4.88 -20.45 -21.23
C SER A 362 -3.74 -20.11 -20.26
N LEU A 363 -3.94 -20.34 -18.96
CA LEU A 363 -2.92 -20.12 -17.94
C LEU A 363 -1.76 -21.10 -18.10
N ARG A 364 -2.04 -22.37 -18.38
CA ARG A 364 -1.01 -23.38 -18.66
C ARG A 364 -0.20 -23.00 -19.90
N ASP A 365 -0.87 -22.61 -20.99
CA ASP A 365 -0.18 -22.22 -22.23
C ASP A 365 0.77 -21.03 -22.00
N LEU A 366 0.36 -20.09 -21.14
CA LEU A 366 1.20 -18.98 -20.70
C LEU A 366 2.38 -19.46 -19.84
N ILE A 367 2.16 -20.37 -18.89
CA ILE A 367 3.25 -20.91 -18.05
C ILE A 367 4.26 -21.66 -18.92
N GLU A 368 3.81 -22.50 -19.84
CA GLU A 368 4.70 -23.28 -20.72
C GLU A 368 5.50 -22.43 -21.72
N SER A 369 5.07 -21.19 -21.97
CA SER A 369 5.76 -20.27 -22.89
C SER A 369 6.75 -19.33 -22.21
N HIS A 370 6.91 -19.42 -20.89
CA HIS A 370 7.71 -18.51 -20.06
C HIS A 370 8.62 -19.30 -19.11
N GLU A 371 9.70 -18.68 -18.63
CA GLU A 371 10.62 -19.31 -17.69
C GLU A 371 10.04 -19.37 -16.27
N ASN A 372 9.40 -18.30 -15.82
CA ASN A 372 8.80 -18.22 -14.49
C ASN A 372 7.53 -17.37 -14.53
N THR A 373 6.42 -17.91 -14.06
CA THR A 373 5.14 -17.19 -14.02
C THR A 373 4.68 -16.92 -12.59
N LEU A 374 4.38 -15.66 -12.29
CA LEU A 374 3.77 -15.26 -11.02
C LEU A 374 2.29 -14.96 -11.20
N VAL A 375 1.43 -15.75 -10.54
CA VAL A 375 -0.04 -15.63 -10.62
C VAL A 375 -0.59 -14.97 -9.36
N PHE A 376 -0.99 -13.71 -9.48
CA PHE A 376 -1.70 -12.98 -8.44
C PHE A 376 -3.19 -13.30 -8.42
N THR A 377 -3.70 -13.45 -7.21
CA THR A 377 -5.14 -13.53 -6.92
C THR A 377 -5.48 -12.55 -5.79
N ASN A 378 -6.73 -12.13 -5.71
CA ASN A 378 -7.14 -11.14 -4.71
C ASN A 378 -7.38 -11.71 -3.30
N SER A 379 -7.25 -13.02 -3.09
CA SER A 379 -7.44 -13.66 -1.79
C SER A 379 -6.47 -14.81 -1.57
N ARG A 380 -6.21 -15.14 -0.30
CA ARG A 380 -5.32 -16.27 0.06
C ARG A 380 -5.90 -17.60 -0.40
N SER A 381 -7.20 -17.77 -0.19
CA SER A 381 -8.00 -18.89 -0.67
C SER A 381 -7.96 -19.01 -2.21
N GLY A 382 -7.96 -17.88 -2.92
CA GLY A 382 -7.81 -17.82 -4.36
C GLY A 382 -6.48 -18.38 -4.83
N ALA A 383 -5.38 -17.96 -4.19
CA ALA A 383 -4.03 -18.42 -4.54
C ALA A 383 -3.89 -19.93 -4.36
N GLU A 384 -4.25 -20.44 -3.18
CA GLU A 384 -4.20 -21.89 -2.89
C GLU A 384 -5.06 -22.70 -3.85
N ARG A 385 -6.29 -22.25 -4.14
CA ARG A 385 -7.19 -22.93 -5.08
C ARG A 385 -6.62 -22.93 -6.49
N THR A 386 -6.04 -21.83 -6.96
CA THR A 386 -5.43 -21.74 -8.29
C THR A 386 -4.29 -22.74 -8.42
N LEU A 387 -3.39 -22.83 -7.43
CA LEU A 387 -2.31 -23.81 -7.44
C LEU A 387 -2.84 -25.24 -7.41
N GLN A 388 -3.84 -25.49 -6.56
CA GLN A 388 -4.45 -26.80 -6.43
C GLN A 388 -5.09 -27.28 -7.75
N GLU A 389 -5.80 -26.41 -8.46
CA GLU A 389 -6.39 -26.73 -9.77
C GLU A 389 -5.31 -26.97 -10.84
N LEU A 390 -4.24 -26.16 -10.87
CA LEU A 390 -3.10 -26.39 -11.76
C LEU A 390 -2.49 -27.78 -11.55
N ARG A 391 -2.21 -28.17 -10.29
CA ARG A 391 -1.65 -29.49 -9.94
C ARG A 391 -2.60 -30.67 -10.18
N GLN A 392 -3.91 -30.44 -10.14
CA GLN A 392 -4.88 -31.52 -10.39
C GLN A 392 -5.13 -31.75 -11.88
N ARG A 393 -5.08 -30.67 -12.67
CA ARG A 393 -5.39 -30.70 -14.11
C ARG A 393 -4.15 -31.00 -14.95
N PHE A 394 -2.99 -30.54 -14.50
CA PHE A 394 -1.73 -30.60 -15.21
C PHE A 394 -0.64 -31.22 -14.33
N ASP A 395 0.47 -31.64 -14.94
CA ASP A 395 1.54 -32.41 -14.29
C ASP A 395 2.51 -31.52 -13.48
N TYR A 396 1.96 -30.62 -12.65
CA TYR A 396 2.73 -29.79 -11.72
C TYR A 396 2.77 -30.41 -10.33
N ASP A 397 3.87 -30.24 -9.61
CA ASP A 397 4.03 -30.72 -8.23
C ASP A 397 4.81 -29.73 -7.34
N GLU A 398 5.36 -30.18 -6.21
CA GLU A 398 6.10 -29.28 -5.32
C GLU A 398 7.47 -28.85 -5.86
N SER A 399 8.00 -29.56 -6.85
CA SER A 399 9.33 -29.29 -7.44
C SER A 399 9.31 -28.11 -8.41
N ASP A 400 8.20 -27.86 -9.09
CA ASP A 400 8.05 -26.84 -10.13
C ASP A 400 7.00 -25.77 -9.80
N SER A 401 6.24 -25.94 -8.70
CA SER A 401 5.18 -24.97 -8.35
C SER A 401 5.09 -24.65 -6.85
N GLY A 402 4.57 -23.46 -6.54
CA GLY A 402 4.46 -22.96 -5.17
C GLY A 402 3.30 -22.00 -4.93
N CYS A 403 2.94 -21.83 -3.65
CA CYS A 403 2.01 -20.79 -3.21
C CYS A 403 2.69 -19.92 -2.16
N HIS A 404 2.43 -18.60 -2.20
CA HIS A 404 2.99 -17.64 -1.26
C HIS A 404 1.92 -16.70 -0.68
N HIS A 405 1.75 -16.70 0.65
CA HIS A 405 0.98 -15.71 1.41
C HIS A 405 1.38 -15.69 2.89
N GLY A 406 1.00 -14.63 3.60
CA GLY A 406 1.41 -14.39 4.99
C GLY A 406 0.92 -15.41 6.03
N SER A 407 -0.02 -16.29 5.68
CA SER A 407 -0.48 -17.37 6.57
C SER A 407 0.36 -18.64 6.48
N LEU A 408 1.26 -18.73 5.50
CA LEU A 408 2.13 -19.90 5.33
C LEU A 408 3.30 -19.87 6.31
N GLY A 409 3.80 -21.06 6.67
CA GLY A 409 4.96 -21.21 7.53
C GLY A 409 6.21 -20.59 6.90
N GLU A 410 7.14 -20.10 7.74
CA GLU A 410 8.41 -19.49 7.32
C GLU A 410 9.19 -20.38 6.33
N ALA A 411 9.38 -21.66 6.66
CA ALA A 411 10.10 -22.59 5.78
C ALA A 411 9.47 -22.74 4.39
N GLN A 412 8.14 -22.72 4.29
CA GLN A 412 7.45 -22.82 3.00
C GLN A 412 7.62 -21.53 2.18
N ARG A 413 7.55 -20.37 2.83
CA ARG A 413 7.79 -19.08 2.18
C ARG A 413 9.22 -18.98 1.68
N THR A 414 10.21 -19.31 2.52
CA THR A 414 11.63 -19.31 2.13
C THR A 414 11.90 -20.23 0.93
N ARG A 415 11.34 -21.44 0.90
CA ARG A 415 11.47 -22.34 -0.26
C ARG A 415 10.95 -21.71 -1.55
N VAL A 416 9.78 -21.07 -1.50
CA VAL A 416 9.18 -20.43 -2.67
C VAL A 416 9.97 -19.20 -3.10
N GLU A 417 10.43 -18.37 -2.15
CA GLU A 417 11.30 -17.22 -2.41
C GLU A 417 12.64 -17.64 -3.01
N GLU A 418 13.27 -18.71 -2.51
CA GLU A 418 14.51 -19.26 -3.05
C GLU A 418 14.28 -19.84 -4.46
N GLY A 419 13.22 -20.61 -4.67
CA GLY A 419 12.89 -21.18 -5.98
C GLY A 419 12.62 -20.13 -7.07
N LEU A 420 11.95 -19.03 -6.72
CA LEU A 420 11.77 -17.88 -7.62
C LEU A 420 13.09 -17.17 -7.94
N LYS A 421 14.04 -17.17 -6.99
CA LYS A 421 15.36 -16.55 -7.18
C LYS A 421 16.30 -17.40 -8.03
N THR A 422 16.19 -18.73 -7.95
CA THR A 422 17.01 -19.67 -8.72
C THR A 422 16.42 -20.02 -10.08
N GLY A 423 15.15 -19.69 -10.32
CA GLY A 423 14.41 -20.09 -11.52
C GLY A 423 13.94 -21.55 -11.49
N ASP A 424 13.93 -22.20 -10.31
CA ASP A 424 13.57 -23.61 -10.17
C ASP A 424 12.04 -23.87 -10.25
N LEU A 425 11.21 -22.82 -10.13
CA LEU A 425 9.74 -22.94 -10.09
C LEU A 425 9.08 -22.35 -11.33
N ASP A 426 8.46 -23.15 -12.20
CA ASP A 426 7.72 -22.67 -13.36
C ASP A 426 6.58 -21.70 -12.99
N VAL A 427 5.87 -21.97 -11.87
CA VAL A 427 4.72 -21.16 -11.46
C VAL A 427 4.58 -20.98 -9.95
N VAL A 428 4.35 -19.72 -9.54
CA VAL A 428 3.99 -19.38 -8.16
C VAL A 428 2.66 -18.65 -8.13
N THR A 429 1.74 -19.10 -7.28
CA THR A 429 0.49 -18.40 -7.01
C THR A 429 0.60 -17.57 -5.72
N THR A 430 0.07 -16.36 -5.70
CA THR A 430 0.15 -15.50 -4.52
C THR A 430 -1.10 -14.63 -4.34
N SER A 431 -1.27 -14.12 -3.12
CA SER A 431 -2.17 -12.99 -2.85
C SER A 431 -1.38 -11.68 -2.95
N THR A 432 -1.54 -10.72 -2.03
CA THR A 432 -0.79 -9.46 -2.04
C THR A 432 0.65 -9.56 -1.52
N SER A 433 1.09 -10.75 -1.10
CA SER A 433 2.33 -10.89 -0.32
C SER A 433 3.63 -10.73 -1.11
N LEU A 434 3.61 -10.97 -2.43
CA LEU A 434 4.76 -10.76 -3.33
C LEU A 434 4.59 -9.50 -4.19
N GLU A 435 3.60 -8.66 -3.86
CA GLU A 435 3.38 -7.37 -4.54
C GLU A 435 4.57 -6.42 -4.29
N LEU A 436 5.23 -6.56 -3.13
CA LEU A 436 6.34 -5.73 -2.69
C LEU A 436 7.61 -6.54 -2.39
N GLY A 437 8.75 -6.01 -2.83
CA GLY A 437 10.02 -6.14 -2.11
C GLY A 437 10.78 -7.46 -2.17
N ILE A 438 10.64 -8.24 -3.26
CA ILE A 438 11.55 -9.36 -3.54
C ILE A 438 12.02 -9.24 -5.00
N ASP A 439 13.33 -9.34 -5.20
CA ASP A 439 13.97 -9.41 -6.52
C ASP A 439 13.90 -10.83 -7.08
N MET A 440 13.38 -10.99 -8.31
CA MET A 440 13.10 -12.28 -8.95
C MET A 440 13.63 -12.25 -10.39
N PRO A 441 14.93 -12.53 -10.61
CA PRO A 441 15.58 -12.26 -11.89
C PRO A 441 15.05 -13.09 -13.06
N HIS A 442 14.48 -14.27 -12.79
CA HIS A 442 13.94 -15.18 -13.80
C HIS A 442 12.47 -14.92 -14.13
N LEU A 443 11.79 -14.03 -13.39
CA LEU A 443 10.37 -13.78 -13.58
C LEU A 443 10.14 -12.94 -14.84
N ASP A 444 9.52 -13.55 -15.84
CA ASP A 444 9.26 -12.96 -17.15
C ASP A 444 7.77 -12.78 -17.46
N LEU A 445 6.86 -13.40 -16.69
CA LEU A 445 5.41 -13.18 -16.81
C LEU A 445 4.70 -12.99 -15.46
N VAL A 446 3.82 -11.98 -15.41
CA VAL A 446 2.83 -11.84 -14.33
C VAL A 446 1.40 -12.04 -14.85
N VAL A 447 0.65 -12.93 -14.20
CA VAL A 447 -0.78 -13.11 -14.43
C VAL A 447 -1.57 -12.56 -13.24
N GLN A 448 -2.54 -11.68 -13.49
CA GLN A 448 -3.42 -11.13 -12.48
C GLN A 448 -4.86 -11.64 -12.68
N VAL A 449 -5.37 -12.41 -11.72
CA VAL A 449 -6.74 -12.94 -11.75
C VAL A 449 -7.71 -11.98 -11.07
N GLY A 450 -8.65 -11.45 -11.85
CA GLY A 450 -9.57 -10.39 -11.45
C GLY A 450 -8.87 -9.04 -11.34
N SER A 451 -9.63 -7.99 -11.05
CA SER A 451 -9.06 -6.64 -10.92
C SER A 451 -8.24 -6.50 -9.62
N PRO A 452 -7.01 -5.93 -9.67
CA PRO A 452 -6.23 -5.60 -8.48
C PRO A 452 -6.73 -4.34 -7.75
N LYS A 453 -7.84 -3.74 -8.21
CA LYS A 453 -8.60 -2.64 -7.58
C LYS A 453 -7.91 -1.26 -7.56
N SER A 454 -6.71 -1.16 -8.11
CA SER A 454 -6.02 0.11 -8.39
C SER A 454 -5.00 -0.09 -9.52
N VAL A 455 -4.70 0.97 -10.27
CA VAL A 455 -3.65 0.96 -11.29
C VAL A 455 -2.27 0.86 -10.64
N ALA A 456 -2.08 1.51 -9.49
CA ALA A 456 -0.86 1.37 -8.69
C ALA A 456 -0.54 -0.10 -8.37
N ALA A 457 -1.52 -0.85 -7.85
CA ALA A 457 -1.33 -2.28 -7.55
C ALA A 457 -1.04 -3.11 -8.80
N LEU A 458 -1.71 -2.83 -9.93
CA LEU A 458 -1.41 -3.52 -11.20
C LEU A 458 0.05 -3.33 -11.59
N LEU A 459 0.52 -2.08 -11.66
CA LEU A 459 1.87 -1.75 -12.10
C LEU A 459 2.94 -2.30 -11.14
N GLN A 460 2.64 -2.34 -9.83
CA GLN A 460 3.54 -2.99 -8.86
C GLN A 460 3.64 -4.49 -9.04
N ARG A 461 2.51 -5.16 -9.27
CA ARG A 461 2.45 -6.62 -9.47
C ARG A 461 3.12 -6.99 -10.78
N VAL A 462 2.72 -6.35 -11.87
CA VAL A 462 3.23 -6.64 -13.21
C VAL A 462 4.69 -6.22 -13.33
N GLY A 463 5.11 -5.12 -12.70
CA GLY A 463 6.51 -4.71 -12.63
C GLY A 463 7.45 -5.67 -11.89
N ARG A 464 6.95 -6.80 -11.38
CA ARG A 464 7.78 -7.93 -10.93
C ARG A 464 8.32 -8.78 -12.10
N ALA A 465 7.72 -8.68 -13.29
CA ALA A 465 8.24 -9.31 -14.48
C ALA A 465 9.27 -8.43 -15.19
N GLY A 466 10.23 -9.07 -15.88
CA GLY A 466 11.33 -8.47 -16.61
C GLY A 466 12.22 -7.66 -15.65
N HIS A 467 13.34 -8.21 -15.19
CA HIS A 467 14.15 -7.51 -14.19
C HIS A 467 15.35 -6.77 -14.80
N SER A 468 15.69 -7.04 -16.07
CA SER A 468 16.82 -6.39 -16.72
C SER A 468 16.43 -5.03 -17.33
N PRO A 469 17.31 -4.01 -17.25
CA PRO A 469 17.14 -2.78 -18.01
C PRO A 469 16.92 -3.08 -19.50
N GLY A 470 15.87 -2.50 -20.10
CA GLY A 470 15.51 -2.72 -21.51
C GLY A 470 14.50 -3.85 -21.78
N GLU A 471 14.21 -4.73 -20.80
CA GLU A 471 13.19 -5.76 -20.96
C GLU A 471 11.76 -5.19 -20.86
N THR A 472 10.90 -5.60 -21.80
CA THR A 472 9.46 -5.37 -21.74
C THR A 472 8.84 -6.16 -20.59
N VAL A 473 8.01 -5.49 -19.80
CA VAL A 473 7.27 -6.13 -18.70
C VAL A 473 6.00 -6.76 -19.25
N GLU A 474 5.90 -8.10 -19.27
CA GLU A 474 4.69 -8.78 -19.73
C GLU A 474 3.69 -9.05 -18.57
N GLY A 475 2.44 -8.62 -18.79
CA GLY A 475 1.33 -8.79 -17.85
C GLY A 475 0.04 -9.23 -18.53
N ARG A 476 -0.64 -10.24 -17.97
CA ARG A 476 -1.96 -10.69 -18.44
C ARG A 476 -2.99 -10.60 -17.31
N VAL A 477 -4.07 -9.85 -17.54
CA VAL A 477 -5.17 -9.75 -16.57
C VAL A 477 -6.32 -10.64 -17.04
N PHE A 478 -6.81 -11.54 -16.19
CA PHE A 478 -7.97 -12.39 -16.50
C PHE A 478 -9.21 -11.93 -15.75
N ALA A 479 -10.21 -11.46 -16.49
CA ALA A 479 -11.54 -11.22 -15.93
C ALA A 479 -12.40 -12.48 -16.08
N LEU A 480 -12.70 -13.11 -14.95
CA LEU A 480 -13.58 -14.29 -14.86
C LEU A 480 -15.02 -13.92 -14.50
N ASP A 481 -15.25 -12.67 -14.09
CA ASP A 481 -16.54 -12.11 -13.71
C ASP A 481 -16.90 -10.96 -14.65
N ARG A 482 -18.17 -10.90 -15.05
CA ARG A 482 -18.72 -9.84 -15.89
C ARG A 482 -18.56 -8.46 -15.25
N ASP A 483 -18.82 -8.35 -13.95
CA ASP A 483 -18.89 -7.05 -13.27
C ASP A 483 -17.50 -6.41 -13.11
N GLU A 484 -16.44 -7.22 -13.18
CA GLU A 484 -15.05 -6.75 -13.17
C GLU A 484 -14.53 -6.38 -14.57
N LEU A 485 -15.19 -6.78 -15.68
CA LEU A 485 -14.67 -6.56 -17.03
C LEU A 485 -14.43 -5.08 -17.35
N ILE A 486 -15.40 -4.22 -17.03
CA ILE A 486 -15.28 -2.78 -17.32
C ILE A 486 -14.21 -2.13 -16.44
N GLU A 487 -14.07 -2.61 -15.21
CA GLU A 487 -13.06 -2.17 -14.26
C GLU A 487 -11.66 -2.55 -14.76
N CYS A 488 -11.46 -3.80 -15.16
CA CYS A 488 -10.20 -4.27 -15.75
C CYS A 488 -9.86 -3.54 -17.05
N ALA A 489 -10.85 -3.34 -17.94
CA ALA A 489 -10.62 -2.63 -19.20
C ALA A 489 -10.19 -1.17 -18.97
N THR A 490 -10.85 -0.48 -18.03
CA THR A 490 -10.47 0.88 -17.63
C THR A 490 -9.08 0.87 -17.00
N LEU A 491 -8.80 -0.08 -16.11
CA LEU A 491 -7.53 -0.20 -15.40
C LEU A 491 -6.34 -0.36 -16.36
N LEU A 492 -6.45 -1.19 -17.41
CA LEU A 492 -5.39 -1.31 -18.42
C LEU A 492 -5.27 -0.05 -19.28
N ALA A 493 -6.40 0.52 -19.74
CA ALA A 493 -6.38 1.75 -20.52
C ALA A 493 -5.71 2.92 -19.76
N ARG A 494 -5.92 3.00 -18.45
CA ARG A 494 -5.30 4.01 -17.58
C ARG A 494 -3.84 3.69 -17.28
N ALA A 495 -3.47 2.43 -17.11
CA ALA A 495 -2.07 2.02 -16.98
C ALA A 495 -1.23 2.44 -18.20
N GLU A 496 -1.71 2.18 -19.43
CA GLU A 496 -1.03 2.60 -20.66
C GLU A 496 -0.95 4.13 -20.81
N ALA A 497 -1.96 4.85 -20.32
CA ALA A 497 -1.97 6.31 -20.32
C ALA A 497 -1.06 6.94 -19.24
N GLY A 498 -0.39 6.13 -18.42
CA GLY A 498 0.49 6.59 -17.35
C GLY A 498 -0.24 7.18 -16.14
N PHE A 499 -1.47 6.75 -15.88
CA PHE A 499 -2.23 7.15 -14.70
C PHE A 499 -1.82 6.31 -13.47
N VAL A 500 -1.78 6.94 -12.30
CA VAL A 500 -1.53 6.28 -11.02
C VAL A 500 -2.47 6.86 -9.97
N ASP A 501 -3.08 6.01 -9.14
CA ASP A 501 -4.02 6.41 -8.09
C ASP A 501 -3.35 7.30 -7.02
N ARG A 502 -4.10 8.27 -6.49
CA ARG A 502 -3.61 9.12 -5.41
C ARG A 502 -3.54 8.39 -4.07
N VAL A 503 -2.53 8.76 -3.29
CA VAL A 503 -2.34 8.34 -1.91
C VAL A 503 -2.67 9.50 -0.97
N PHE A 504 -3.51 9.23 0.02
CA PHE A 504 -3.94 10.21 1.02
C PHE A 504 -3.36 9.84 2.39
N PRO A 505 -2.41 10.62 2.94
CA PRO A 505 -1.90 10.37 4.29
C PRO A 505 -2.95 10.66 5.37
N PRO A 506 -3.12 9.80 6.38
CA PRO A 506 -3.98 10.11 7.52
C PRO A 506 -3.41 11.30 8.32
N GLU A 507 -4.26 12.30 8.55
CA GLU A 507 -3.89 13.56 9.20
C GLU A 507 -4.42 13.62 10.63
N GLY A 508 -3.74 14.39 11.50
CA GLY A 508 -4.25 14.72 12.83
C GLY A 508 -4.44 13.55 13.80
N ALA A 509 -3.83 12.38 13.55
CA ALA A 509 -4.10 11.16 14.32
C ALA A 509 -3.71 11.28 15.81
N TYR A 510 -4.67 11.40 16.73
CA TYR A 510 -4.40 11.66 18.16
C TYR A 510 -3.75 10.47 18.87
N ASP A 511 -4.13 9.25 18.49
CA ASP A 511 -3.58 8.02 19.06
C ASP A 511 -2.07 7.88 18.77
N VAL A 512 -1.64 8.25 17.56
CA VAL A 512 -0.22 8.31 17.17
C VAL A 512 0.49 9.46 17.87
N ALA A 513 -0.13 10.65 17.93
CA ALA A 513 0.44 11.80 18.64
C ALA A 513 0.67 11.47 20.12
N ALA A 514 -0.28 10.79 20.77
CA ALA A 514 -0.17 10.35 22.16
C ALA A 514 1.08 9.48 22.40
N GLN A 515 1.39 8.55 21.49
CA GLN A 515 2.60 7.74 21.56
C GLN A 515 3.85 8.62 21.47
N HIS A 516 3.92 9.54 20.50
CA HIS A 516 5.09 10.37 20.30
C HIS A 516 5.33 11.37 21.43
N VAL A 517 4.27 12.01 21.94
CA VAL A 517 4.37 12.89 23.12
C VAL A 517 4.87 12.11 24.33
N TYR A 518 4.35 10.89 24.54
CA TYR A 518 4.83 10.06 25.64
C TYR A 518 6.30 9.66 25.50
N GLY A 519 6.76 9.27 24.31
CA GLY A 519 8.17 9.00 24.03
C GLY A 519 9.06 10.23 24.25
N MET A 520 8.66 11.40 23.75
CA MET A 520 9.40 12.65 23.99
C MET A 520 9.55 12.98 25.49
N ALA A 521 8.48 12.78 26.26
CA ALA A 521 8.45 12.97 27.71
C ALA A 521 9.24 11.89 28.50
N ILE A 522 9.36 10.67 27.95
CA ILE A 522 10.18 9.59 28.52
C ILE A 522 11.67 9.89 28.42
N ASN A 523 12.07 10.56 27.34
CA ASN A 523 13.46 10.87 27.06
C ASN A 523 14.04 11.94 27.98
N ARG A 524 13.33 13.06 28.17
CA ARG A 524 13.69 14.16 29.07
C ARG A 524 12.47 15.04 29.34
N ILE A 525 12.56 15.84 30.40
CA ILE A 525 11.66 16.98 30.62
C ILE A 525 11.96 18.03 29.55
N ARG A 526 10.91 18.62 28.98
CA ARG A 526 11.03 19.62 27.90
C ARG A 526 9.87 20.63 27.94
N PRO A 527 10.04 21.83 27.39
CA PRO A 527 8.95 22.77 27.15
C PRO A 527 7.86 22.17 26.26
N ASP A 528 6.60 22.51 26.52
CA ASP A 528 5.47 22.06 25.70
C ASP A 528 5.54 22.61 24.25
N ARG A 529 6.06 23.82 24.07
CA ARG A 529 6.33 24.43 22.77
C ARG A 529 7.27 23.62 21.87
N GLU A 530 8.23 22.90 22.44
CA GLU A 530 9.10 22.00 21.67
C GLU A 530 8.33 20.78 21.14
N ILE A 531 7.33 20.30 21.90
CA ILE A 531 6.45 19.20 21.46
C ILE A 531 5.57 19.65 20.30
N ARG A 532 5.00 20.87 20.40
CA ARG A 532 4.21 21.49 19.33
C ARG A 532 5.04 21.63 18.06
N GLU A 533 6.27 22.13 18.20
CA GLU A 533 7.23 22.28 17.11
C GLU A 533 7.52 20.96 16.39
N VAL A 534 7.84 19.89 17.13
CA VAL A 534 8.13 18.57 16.53
C VAL A 534 6.92 18.02 15.76
N LEU A 535 5.71 18.16 16.32
CA LEU A 535 4.50 17.70 15.66
C LEU A 535 4.21 18.52 14.39
N ARG A 536 4.19 19.87 14.44
CA ARG A 536 3.91 20.71 13.26
C ARG A 536 4.94 20.60 12.13
N ARG A 537 6.19 20.21 12.43
CA ARG A 537 7.19 19.88 11.40
C ARG A 537 6.85 18.59 10.63
N ALA A 538 6.12 17.66 11.25
CA ALA A 538 5.67 16.44 10.59
C ALA A 538 4.44 16.74 9.73
N HIS A 539 4.48 16.35 8.45
CA HIS A 539 3.44 16.68 7.47
C HIS A 539 2.00 16.35 7.91
N PRO A 540 1.71 15.20 8.57
CA PRO A 540 0.35 14.86 9.01
C PRO A 540 -0.22 15.75 10.13
N TYR A 541 0.61 16.55 10.80
CA TYR A 541 0.22 17.42 11.91
C TYR A 541 0.51 18.89 11.62
N ARG A 542 0.76 19.23 10.34
CA ARG A 542 1.07 20.60 9.91
C ARG A 542 -0.05 21.60 10.23
N ASP A 543 -1.28 21.12 10.28
CA ASP A 543 -2.51 21.89 10.55
C ASP A 543 -3.04 21.65 11.97
N PHE A 544 -2.29 20.97 12.85
CA PHE A 544 -2.70 20.65 14.22
C PHE A 544 -2.72 21.94 15.07
N ASP A 545 -3.91 22.34 15.50
CA ASP A 545 -4.14 23.64 16.13
C ASP A 545 -4.04 23.58 17.67
N ASP A 546 -4.16 24.74 18.32
CA ASP A 546 -4.05 24.81 19.78
C ASP A 546 -5.18 24.08 20.52
N GLY A 547 -6.37 23.97 19.91
CA GLY A 547 -7.48 23.18 20.43
C GLY A 547 -7.19 21.69 20.36
N ASP A 548 -6.62 21.22 19.25
CA ASP A 548 -6.17 19.83 19.10
C ASP A 548 -5.08 19.48 20.15
N TYR A 549 -4.12 20.38 20.36
CA TYR A 549 -3.10 20.19 21.40
C TYR A 549 -3.71 20.10 22.79
N GLU A 550 -4.65 20.99 23.13
CA GLU A 550 -5.27 20.99 24.45
C GLU A 550 -6.10 19.72 24.67
N ARG A 551 -6.84 19.28 23.66
CA ARG A 551 -7.58 18.01 23.66
C ARG A 551 -6.66 16.82 23.89
N LEU A 552 -5.54 16.75 23.18
CA LEU A 552 -4.52 15.72 23.34
C LEU A 552 -3.93 15.73 24.76
N PHE A 553 -3.54 16.91 25.26
CA PHE A 553 -2.92 17.01 26.58
C PHE A 553 -3.89 16.68 27.70
N ARG A 554 -5.16 17.11 27.62
CA ARG A 554 -6.20 16.76 28.60
C ARG A 554 -6.33 15.24 28.78
N TYR A 555 -6.22 14.48 27.69
CA TYR A 555 -6.14 13.02 27.74
C TYR A 555 -4.84 12.52 28.39
N LEU A 556 -3.69 13.04 27.96
CA LEU A 556 -2.38 12.57 28.42
C LEU A 556 -2.09 12.90 29.89
N THR A 557 -2.60 14.02 30.41
CA THR A 557 -2.50 14.45 31.82
C THR A 557 -3.57 13.82 32.70
N GLY A 558 -4.61 13.23 32.10
CA GLY A 558 -5.71 12.59 32.81
C GLY A 558 -6.70 13.59 33.42
N ASP A 559 -6.85 14.77 32.81
CA ASP A 559 -7.70 15.88 33.29
C ASP A 559 -9.19 15.65 32.93
N TYR A 560 -9.67 14.45 33.24
CA TYR A 560 -11.08 14.06 33.19
C TYR A 560 -11.46 13.33 34.46
N ASP A 561 -12.62 13.69 35.01
CA ASP A 561 -13.16 13.02 36.19
C ASP A 561 -13.42 11.54 35.92
N GLY A 562 -12.92 10.67 36.80
CA GLY A 562 -13.20 9.24 36.77
C GLY A 562 -12.24 8.37 35.94
N LEU A 563 -11.28 8.92 35.19
CA LEU A 563 -10.32 8.11 34.41
C LEU A 563 -9.53 7.12 35.26
N GLU A 564 -9.00 7.56 36.41
CA GLU A 564 -8.26 6.70 37.32
C GLU A 564 -9.13 5.55 37.86
N SER A 565 -10.41 5.81 38.11
CA SER A 565 -11.37 4.78 38.56
C SER A 565 -11.61 3.69 37.51
N LYS A 566 -11.34 4.00 36.24
CA LYS A 566 -11.41 3.09 35.09
C LYS A 566 -10.06 2.47 34.71
N ASN A 567 -9.04 2.64 35.55
CA ASN A 567 -7.65 2.22 35.29
C ASN A 567 -7.01 2.87 34.06
N VAL A 568 -7.48 4.05 33.67
CA VAL A 568 -6.83 4.87 32.64
C VAL A 568 -5.91 5.85 33.35
N TYR A 569 -4.61 5.57 33.30
CA TYR A 569 -3.62 6.36 34.03
C TYR A 569 -3.04 7.47 33.15
N PRO A 570 -2.75 8.65 33.73
CA PRO A 570 -2.07 9.73 33.02
C PRO A 570 -0.66 9.31 32.60
N LYS A 571 -0.29 9.72 31.38
CA LYS A 571 0.98 9.35 30.72
C LYS A 571 2.05 10.40 30.97
N VAL A 572 1.67 11.67 30.99
CA VAL A 572 2.57 12.80 31.23
C VAL A 572 2.04 13.66 32.37
N TRP A 573 2.88 14.55 32.87
CA TRP A 573 2.47 15.75 33.59
C TRP A 573 2.80 16.97 32.71
N ARG A 574 2.04 18.06 32.86
CA ARG A 574 2.20 19.31 32.12
C ARG A 574 1.94 20.45 33.09
N ASP A 575 3.00 21.12 33.54
CA ASP A 575 2.92 22.11 34.62
C ASP A 575 3.88 23.27 34.36
N ALA A 576 3.55 24.45 34.87
CA ALA A 576 4.47 25.59 34.84
C ALA A 576 5.66 25.32 35.77
N ASN A 577 6.87 25.67 35.32
CA ASN A 577 8.08 25.51 36.11
C ASN A 577 8.03 26.42 37.36
N ASP A 578 8.14 25.81 38.54
CA ASP A 578 8.05 26.53 39.81
C ASP A 578 9.19 27.55 40.01
N PRO A 579 9.02 28.55 40.88
CA PRO A 579 10.13 29.33 41.43
C PRO A 579 11.15 28.44 42.18
N PRO A 580 12.39 28.91 42.41
CA PRO A 580 13.46 28.10 42.99
C PRO A 580 13.18 27.43 44.35
N ASP A 581 12.18 27.92 45.10
CA ASP A 581 11.71 27.39 46.38
C ASP A 581 10.51 26.44 46.28
N GLY A 582 9.96 26.23 45.08
CA GLY A 582 8.87 25.28 44.82
C GLY A 582 9.32 23.82 44.67
N GLU A 583 8.34 22.90 44.73
CA GLU A 583 8.58 21.46 44.76
C GLU A 583 8.99 20.90 43.37
N HIS A 584 8.55 21.54 42.29
CA HIS A 584 8.77 21.11 40.91
C HIS A 584 9.62 22.12 40.12
N HIS A 585 10.62 22.72 40.77
CA HIS A 585 11.56 23.62 40.10
C HIS A 585 12.62 22.84 39.30
N HIS A 586 12.72 23.20 38.02
CA HIS A 586 13.74 22.73 37.09
C HIS A 586 14.69 23.89 36.75
N PRO A 587 15.90 23.94 37.33
CA PRO A 587 16.82 25.08 37.20
C PRO A 587 17.32 25.32 35.77
N GLU A 588 17.23 24.31 34.91
CA GLU A 588 17.57 24.41 33.48
C GLU A 588 16.54 25.20 32.65
N PHE A 589 15.35 25.50 33.20
CA PHE A 589 14.28 26.21 32.50
C PHE A 589 13.86 27.51 33.22
N PRO A 590 13.32 28.51 32.49
CA PRO A 590 12.76 29.71 33.11
C PRO A 590 11.60 29.39 34.04
N VAL A 591 11.43 30.20 35.10
CA VAL A 591 10.24 30.12 35.97
C VAL A 591 9.00 30.51 35.15
N GLY A 592 7.92 29.73 35.29
CA GLY A 592 6.67 29.93 34.56
C GLY A 592 6.61 29.28 33.18
N GLU A 593 7.71 28.71 32.67
CA GLU A 593 7.72 27.94 31.43
C GLU A 593 6.86 26.67 31.59
N THR A 594 5.95 26.39 30.67
CA THR A 594 5.16 25.15 30.71
C THR A 594 6.03 23.96 30.30
N LEU A 595 6.28 23.05 31.23
CA LEU A 595 7.11 21.87 31.04
C LEU A 595 6.26 20.60 30.97
N VAL A 596 6.76 19.62 30.22
CA VAL A 596 6.16 18.30 30.07
C VAL A 596 7.19 17.23 30.44
N GLY A 597 6.76 16.25 31.22
CA GLY A 597 7.58 15.09 31.57
C GLY A 597 6.78 13.81 31.77
N LYS A 598 7.47 12.67 31.77
CA LYS A 598 6.81 11.37 31.94
C LYS A 598 6.19 11.21 33.33
N ARG A 599 5.03 10.55 33.39
CA ARG A 599 4.42 10.08 34.64
C ARG A 599 4.64 8.58 34.82
N GLY A 600 4.95 8.17 36.05
CA GLY A 600 5.16 6.77 36.43
C GLY A 600 6.58 6.22 36.20
N ARG A 601 6.95 5.22 37.02
CA ARG A 601 8.27 4.56 36.96
C ARG A 601 8.39 3.56 35.80
N LEU A 602 7.28 2.95 35.40
CA LEU A 602 7.23 1.94 34.33
C LEU A 602 7.08 2.53 32.93
N ALA A 603 7.10 3.86 32.78
CA ALA A 603 6.76 4.55 31.54
C ALA A 603 7.51 4.03 30.32
N ARG A 604 8.84 3.90 30.41
CA ARG A 604 9.68 3.39 29.34
C ARG A 604 9.36 1.94 28.97
N VAL A 605 9.08 1.08 29.96
CA VAL A 605 8.72 -0.32 29.72
C VAL A 605 7.37 -0.40 29.01
N ILE A 606 6.39 0.37 29.48
CA ILE A 606 5.05 0.44 28.87
C ILE A 606 5.16 0.88 27.42
N TYR A 607 5.91 1.95 27.15
CA TYR A 607 6.13 2.46 25.79
C TYR A 607 6.76 1.39 24.90
N MET A 608 7.90 0.82 25.31
CA MET A 608 8.65 -0.15 24.52
C MET A 608 7.88 -1.44 24.19
N THR A 609 6.88 -1.82 24.98
CA THR A 609 6.10 -3.06 24.76
C THR A 609 4.75 -2.85 24.07
N ASN A 610 4.32 -1.60 23.88
CA ASN A 610 3.00 -1.26 23.34
C ASN A 610 3.02 -0.26 22.18
N VAL A 611 4.14 0.39 21.88
CA VAL A 611 4.28 1.33 20.75
C VAL A 611 4.05 0.63 19.40
N GLY A 612 3.40 1.33 18.47
CA GLY A 612 3.08 0.87 17.12
C GLY A 612 1.64 1.16 16.73
N THR A 613 1.34 0.95 15.45
CA THR A 613 0.01 1.28 14.87
C THR A 613 -0.69 0.08 14.24
N ILE A 614 -0.04 -1.07 14.16
CA ILE A 614 -0.65 -2.31 13.64
C ILE A 614 -1.63 -2.86 14.69
N PRO A 615 -2.93 -3.00 14.38
CA PRO A 615 -3.92 -3.57 15.29
C PRO A 615 -3.75 -5.09 15.42
N ASP A 616 -4.20 -5.66 16.55
CA ASP A 616 -4.26 -7.10 16.71
C ASP A 616 -5.50 -7.64 15.96
N SER A 617 -5.35 -8.70 15.17
CA SER A 617 -6.46 -9.43 14.54
C SER A 617 -6.75 -10.73 15.27
N PHE A 618 -8.02 -11.11 15.41
CA PHE A 618 -8.41 -12.38 16.06
C PHE A 618 -9.76 -12.88 15.55
N SER A 619 -10.05 -14.15 15.82
CA SER A 619 -11.35 -14.78 15.54
C SER A 619 -12.28 -14.72 16.76
N CYS A 620 -13.58 -14.63 16.50
CA CYS A 620 -14.63 -14.68 17.50
C CYS A 620 -15.36 -16.03 17.43
N ASP A 621 -15.65 -16.61 18.60
CA ASP A 621 -16.43 -17.84 18.70
C ASP A 621 -17.92 -17.54 18.52
N VAL A 622 -18.60 -18.29 17.66
CA VAL A 622 -20.03 -18.16 17.41
C VAL A 622 -20.79 -19.18 18.26
N PHE A 623 -21.77 -18.68 19.01
CA PHE A 623 -22.66 -19.46 19.86
C PHE A 623 -24.11 -19.19 19.50
N THR A 624 -24.97 -20.20 19.55
CA THR A 624 -26.40 -19.95 19.62
C THR A 624 -26.76 -19.32 20.97
N ARG A 625 -27.91 -18.64 21.07
CA ARG A 625 -28.38 -18.12 22.37
C ARG A 625 -28.71 -19.20 23.41
N ASP A 626 -28.74 -20.47 23.00
CA ASP A 626 -28.82 -21.64 23.89
C ASP A 626 -27.42 -22.15 24.34
N ASP A 627 -26.37 -21.34 24.16
CA ASP A 627 -24.97 -21.60 24.52
C ASP A 627 -24.31 -22.79 23.77
N GLU A 628 -24.80 -23.12 22.57
CA GLU A 628 -24.18 -24.12 21.69
C GLU A 628 -23.13 -23.46 20.77
N TRP A 629 -21.89 -23.94 20.79
CA TRP A 629 -20.84 -23.46 19.88
C TRP A 629 -21.04 -24.00 18.47
N VAL A 630 -21.01 -23.13 17.46
CA VAL A 630 -21.30 -23.48 16.05
C VAL A 630 -20.14 -23.17 15.10
N GLY A 631 -19.12 -22.42 15.53
CA GLY A 631 -17.92 -22.17 14.73
C GLY A 631 -17.20 -20.88 15.13
N THR A 632 -16.40 -20.34 14.22
CA THR A 632 -15.65 -19.09 14.43
C THR A 632 -15.80 -18.16 13.24
N LEU A 633 -15.83 -16.86 13.49
CA LEU A 633 -15.79 -15.80 12.48
C LEU A 633 -14.54 -14.96 12.64
N ASP A 634 -13.98 -14.46 11.53
CA ASP A 634 -12.98 -13.41 11.60
C ASP A 634 -13.61 -12.11 12.11
N GLU A 635 -12.89 -11.34 12.91
CA GLU A 635 -13.43 -10.09 13.42
C GLU A 635 -13.78 -9.07 12.32
N SER A 636 -13.05 -9.05 11.20
CA SER A 636 -13.37 -8.17 10.08
C SER A 636 -14.66 -8.51 9.36
N TYR A 637 -15.15 -9.75 9.53
CA TYR A 637 -16.48 -10.13 9.08
C TYR A 637 -17.58 -9.55 9.99
N LEU A 638 -17.27 -9.26 11.25
CA LEU A 638 -18.26 -8.68 12.16
C LEU A 638 -18.53 -7.19 11.87
N ASP A 639 -17.61 -6.49 11.19
CA ASP A 639 -17.80 -5.09 10.77
C ASP A 639 -19.01 -4.90 9.86
N THR A 640 -19.41 -5.98 9.17
CA THR A 640 -20.51 -5.96 8.19
C THR A 640 -21.82 -6.49 8.74
N LEU A 641 -21.85 -6.95 10.00
CA LEU A 641 -23.05 -7.53 10.61
C LEU A 641 -23.74 -6.51 11.51
N GLU A 642 -25.05 -6.36 11.31
CA GLU A 642 -25.97 -5.66 12.19
C GLU A 642 -26.95 -6.64 12.84
N SER A 643 -27.54 -6.24 13.97
CA SER A 643 -28.51 -7.10 14.67
C SER A 643 -29.70 -7.45 13.78
N GLY A 644 -29.89 -8.74 13.54
CA GLY A 644 -30.90 -9.26 12.61
C GLY A 644 -30.30 -9.78 11.30
N ASP A 645 -29.05 -9.45 10.97
CA ASP A 645 -28.41 -9.96 9.77
C ASP A 645 -28.25 -11.46 9.80
N VAL A 646 -28.49 -12.09 8.66
CA VAL A 646 -28.38 -13.54 8.51
C VAL A 646 -27.08 -13.86 7.79
N PHE A 647 -26.31 -14.83 8.29
CA PHE A 647 -25.09 -15.30 7.65
C PHE A 647 -25.03 -16.83 7.68
N ALA A 648 -24.22 -17.41 6.78
CA ALA A 648 -23.97 -18.84 6.75
C ALA A 648 -22.67 -19.21 7.48
N LEU A 649 -22.72 -20.28 8.29
CA LEU A 649 -21.54 -20.82 8.96
C LEU A 649 -21.65 -22.34 9.01
N GLY A 650 -20.65 -23.05 8.46
CA GLY A 650 -20.66 -24.52 8.43
C GLY A 650 -21.84 -25.14 7.66
N GLY A 651 -22.43 -24.40 6.71
CA GLY A 651 -23.61 -24.84 5.92
C GLY A 651 -24.96 -24.63 6.60
N GLU A 652 -24.97 -24.19 7.87
CA GLU A 652 -26.18 -23.74 8.57
C GLU A 652 -26.32 -22.22 8.51
N ARG A 653 -27.53 -21.70 8.71
CA ARG A 653 -27.84 -20.26 8.64
C ARG A 653 -28.18 -19.70 10.01
N PHE A 654 -27.64 -18.52 10.31
CA PHE A 654 -27.70 -17.91 11.62
C PHE A 654 -28.04 -16.42 11.51
N ALA A 655 -29.03 -15.96 12.27
CA ALA A 655 -29.31 -14.54 12.47
C ALA A 655 -28.42 -14.00 13.59
N PHE A 656 -27.52 -13.07 13.27
CA PHE A 656 -26.74 -12.29 14.22
C PHE A 656 -27.66 -11.53 15.17
N ARG A 657 -27.37 -11.59 16.47
CA ARG A 657 -28.14 -10.86 17.48
C ARG A 657 -27.32 -9.81 18.18
N TYR A 658 -26.21 -10.24 18.78
CA TYR A 658 -25.30 -9.36 19.48
C TYR A 658 -23.96 -10.06 19.68
N ARG A 659 -22.93 -9.24 19.89
CA ARG A 659 -21.62 -9.66 20.34
C ARG A 659 -21.48 -9.40 21.84
N ARG A 660 -20.69 -10.24 22.51
CA ARG A 660 -20.22 -9.99 23.89
C ARG A 660 -18.80 -10.49 24.06
N GLY A 661 -17.83 -9.58 24.08
CA GLY A 661 -16.41 -9.94 24.11
C GLY A 661 -15.98 -10.70 22.85
N SER A 662 -15.36 -11.87 23.02
CA SER A 662 -14.96 -12.75 21.91
C SER A 662 -16.06 -13.71 21.45
N LYS A 663 -17.29 -13.59 21.98
CA LYS A 663 -18.43 -14.45 21.63
C LYS A 663 -19.45 -13.69 20.80
N VAL A 664 -19.91 -14.31 19.74
CA VAL A 664 -20.99 -13.84 18.87
C VAL A 664 -22.22 -14.71 19.15
N TYR A 665 -23.35 -14.09 19.46
CA TYR A 665 -24.58 -14.80 19.77
C TYR A 665 -25.56 -14.72 18.61
N VAL A 666 -26.08 -15.87 18.20
CA VAL A 666 -26.94 -16.02 17.02
C VAL A 666 -28.18 -16.86 17.27
N ASP A 667 -29.17 -16.74 16.39
CA ASP A 667 -30.31 -17.67 16.31
C ASP A 667 -30.23 -18.48 15.01
N ARG A 668 -30.57 -19.77 15.06
CA ARG A 668 -30.80 -20.52 13.82
C ARG A 668 -31.99 -19.93 13.08
N THR A 669 -31.85 -19.76 11.78
CA THR A 669 -32.92 -19.23 10.92
C THR A 669 -32.99 -19.97 9.60
N SER A 670 -34.16 -19.96 8.97
CA SER A 670 -34.34 -20.41 7.59
C SER A 670 -34.31 -19.26 6.58
N GLU A 671 -34.23 -18.02 7.07
CA GLU A 671 -34.14 -16.82 6.22
C GLU A 671 -32.86 -16.86 5.37
N ARG A 672 -32.88 -16.12 4.26
CA ARG A 672 -31.69 -16.03 3.39
C ARG A 672 -30.65 -15.13 4.07
N PRO A 673 -29.36 -15.49 3.99
CA PRO A 673 -28.30 -14.62 4.45
C PRO A 673 -28.39 -13.22 3.84
N THR A 674 -28.18 -12.21 4.66
CA THR A 674 -28.13 -10.80 4.27
C THR A 674 -26.69 -10.30 4.12
N VAL A 675 -25.71 -11.02 4.67
CA VAL A 675 -24.28 -10.63 4.64
C VAL A 675 -23.42 -11.75 4.05
N PRO A 676 -22.61 -11.52 3.00
CA PRO A 676 -21.89 -12.59 2.30
C PRO A 676 -20.63 -13.06 3.03
N SER A 677 -20.47 -14.37 3.22
CA SER A 677 -19.38 -15.09 3.95
C SER A 677 -17.92 -14.75 3.56
N TRP A 678 -17.68 -14.13 2.40
CA TRP A 678 -16.34 -13.86 1.84
C TRP A 678 -15.91 -12.38 1.88
N PHE A 679 -16.65 -11.53 2.61
CA PHE A 679 -16.51 -10.08 2.55
C PHE A 679 -15.15 -9.54 3.08
N ALA A 680 -14.55 -10.23 4.05
CA ALA A 680 -13.36 -9.79 4.79
C ALA A 680 -12.04 -9.76 3.98
N GLU A 681 -11.96 -10.47 2.84
CA GLU A 681 -10.69 -10.64 2.09
C GLU A 681 -10.60 -9.83 0.78
N ARG A 682 -11.65 -9.09 0.38
CA ARG A 682 -11.64 -8.39 -0.93
C ARG A 682 -11.00 -7.00 -0.82
N LEU A 683 -10.06 -6.71 -1.71
CA LEU A 683 -9.49 -5.38 -1.89
C LEU A 683 -10.60 -4.38 -2.30
N PRO A 684 -10.66 -3.17 -1.72
CA PRO A 684 -11.60 -2.14 -2.13
C PRO A 684 -11.11 -1.42 -3.39
N LEU A 685 -12.04 -1.08 -4.29
CA LEU A 685 -11.77 -0.24 -5.45
C LEU A 685 -11.28 1.15 -4.99
N SER A 686 -10.18 1.63 -5.58
CA SER A 686 -9.70 3.00 -5.32
C SER A 686 -10.69 4.03 -5.86
N ALA A 687 -10.84 5.15 -5.14
CA ALA A 687 -11.77 6.20 -5.53
C ALA A 687 -11.40 6.84 -6.87
N ASP A 688 -10.11 6.90 -7.21
CA ASP A 688 -9.64 7.47 -8.47
C ASP A 688 -9.93 6.54 -9.64
N LEU A 689 -9.63 5.24 -9.54
CA LEU A 689 -10.04 4.27 -10.56
C LEU A 689 -11.56 4.21 -10.71
N ALA A 690 -12.33 4.34 -9.62
CA ALA A 690 -13.79 4.37 -9.69
C ALA A 690 -14.31 5.56 -10.53
N ARG A 691 -13.73 6.75 -10.35
CA ARG A 691 -14.02 7.93 -11.19
C ARG A 691 -13.61 7.71 -12.65
N GLU A 692 -12.47 7.05 -12.88
CA GLU A 692 -12.05 6.69 -14.25
C GLU A 692 -12.98 5.68 -14.91
N VAL A 693 -13.55 4.74 -14.14
CA VAL A 693 -14.56 3.80 -14.64
C VAL A 693 -15.82 4.56 -15.05
N LEU A 694 -16.28 5.54 -14.26
CA LEU A 694 -17.41 6.40 -14.65
C LEU A 694 -17.13 7.15 -15.97
N ALA A 695 -15.93 7.72 -16.12
CA ALA A 695 -15.53 8.40 -17.35
C ALA A 695 -15.47 7.46 -18.56
N PHE A 696 -14.86 6.28 -18.40
CA PHE A 696 -14.78 5.26 -19.44
C PHE A 696 -16.17 4.74 -19.83
N GLN A 697 -17.08 4.60 -18.86
CA GLN A 697 -18.48 4.26 -19.12
C GLN A 697 -19.20 5.34 -19.93
N ALA A 698 -19.00 6.62 -19.61
CA ALA A 698 -19.58 7.72 -20.37
C ALA A 698 -19.11 7.71 -21.84
N GLU A 699 -17.81 7.53 -22.07
CA GLU A 699 -17.26 7.41 -23.43
C GLU A 699 -17.81 6.19 -24.17
N LEU A 700 -17.93 5.04 -23.49
CA LEU A 700 -18.53 3.84 -24.07
C LEU A 700 -20.00 4.07 -24.48
N LEU A 701 -20.77 4.76 -23.63
CA LEU A 701 -22.17 5.12 -23.91
C LEU A 701 -22.26 6.07 -25.10
N ASP A 702 -21.39 7.06 -25.21
CA ASP A 702 -21.38 7.99 -26.34
C ASP A 702 -21.14 7.25 -27.67
N ARG A 703 -20.23 6.26 -27.69
CA ARG A 703 -19.99 5.41 -28.87
C ARG A 703 -21.15 4.46 -29.17
N LEU A 704 -21.92 4.08 -28.16
CA LEU A 704 -22.99 3.11 -28.29
C LEU A 704 -24.36 3.74 -28.61
N ALA A 705 -24.68 4.86 -27.99
CA ALA A 705 -26.01 5.48 -27.99
C ALA A 705 -25.97 7.02 -28.00
N GLY A 706 -24.81 7.63 -28.29
CA GLY A 706 -24.70 9.09 -28.45
C GLY A 706 -25.34 9.62 -29.73
N ASP A 707 -25.24 10.93 -29.94
CA ASP A 707 -25.88 11.63 -31.06
C ASP A 707 -25.22 11.37 -32.44
N ASP A 708 -24.06 10.68 -32.49
CA ASP A 708 -23.40 10.33 -33.74
C ASP A 708 -24.26 9.32 -34.53
N PRO A 709 -24.59 9.59 -35.82
CA PRO A 709 -25.31 8.63 -36.66
C PRO A 709 -24.63 7.26 -36.82
N ASN A 710 -23.33 7.15 -36.54
CA ASN A 710 -22.57 5.90 -36.56
C ASN A 710 -22.49 5.21 -35.20
N ALA A 711 -23.09 5.79 -34.15
CA ALA A 711 -23.14 5.18 -32.83
C ALA A 711 -23.86 3.83 -32.89
N GLY A 712 -23.42 2.90 -32.04
CA GLY A 712 -23.96 1.56 -31.94
C GLY A 712 -22.92 0.52 -31.56
N PRO A 713 -23.33 -0.76 -31.46
CA PRO A 713 -22.43 -1.84 -31.03
C PRO A 713 -21.17 -2.00 -31.90
N ALA A 714 -21.23 -1.62 -33.17
CA ALA A 714 -20.07 -1.63 -34.05
C ALA A 714 -19.03 -0.55 -33.70
N ALA A 715 -19.48 0.68 -33.43
CA ALA A 715 -18.62 1.78 -33.03
C ALA A 715 -18.01 1.56 -31.65
N ALA A 716 -18.81 1.10 -30.68
CA ALA A 716 -18.34 0.71 -29.36
C ALA A 716 -17.23 -0.37 -29.44
N ARG A 717 -17.42 -1.43 -30.25
CA ARG A 717 -16.38 -2.45 -30.46
C ARG A 717 -15.16 -1.95 -31.20
N ALA A 718 -15.29 -0.98 -32.10
CA ALA A 718 -14.15 -0.40 -32.79
C ALA A 718 -13.27 0.37 -31.79
N TRP A 719 -13.90 1.19 -30.95
CA TRP A 719 -13.22 1.94 -29.90
C TRP A 719 -12.58 1.04 -28.84
N LEU A 720 -13.28 0.01 -28.36
CA LEU A 720 -12.73 -0.91 -27.36
C LEU A 720 -11.48 -1.65 -27.85
N ARG A 721 -11.28 -1.83 -29.17
CA ARG A 721 -10.08 -2.45 -29.74
C ARG A 721 -8.87 -1.51 -29.81
N GLU A 722 -9.05 -0.22 -29.50
CA GLU A 722 -7.93 0.72 -29.37
C GLU A 722 -7.17 0.49 -28.05
N PHE A 723 -7.73 -0.28 -27.12
CA PHE A 723 -7.15 -0.67 -25.84
C PHE A 723 -6.67 -2.12 -25.85
N PRO A 724 -5.79 -2.52 -24.91
CA PRO A 724 -5.22 -3.87 -24.80
C PRO A 724 -6.24 -4.90 -24.28
N LEU A 725 -7.29 -5.15 -25.05
CA LEU A 725 -8.37 -6.06 -24.73
C LEU A 725 -8.45 -7.17 -25.77
N ASP A 726 -8.59 -8.41 -25.30
CA ASP A 726 -8.82 -9.52 -26.20
C ASP A 726 -10.20 -9.44 -26.90
N GLY A 727 -10.36 -10.25 -27.93
CA GLY A 727 -11.58 -10.24 -28.73
C GLY A 727 -12.84 -10.62 -27.95
N ASP A 728 -12.73 -11.46 -26.92
CA ASP A 728 -13.85 -11.90 -26.10
C ASP A 728 -14.30 -10.81 -25.12
N ALA A 729 -13.37 -10.08 -24.51
CA ALA A 729 -13.63 -8.96 -23.60
C ALA A 729 -14.32 -7.81 -24.34
N VAL A 730 -13.85 -7.47 -25.54
CA VAL A 730 -14.50 -6.48 -26.42
C VAL A 730 -15.95 -6.87 -26.71
N ARG A 731 -16.20 -8.16 -27.01
CA ARG A 731 -17.55 -8.66 -27.30
C ARG A 731 -18.44 -8.69 -26.06
N ALA A 732 -17.91 -9.11 -24.91
CA ALA A 732 -18.64 -9.19 -23.65
C ALA A 732 -19.06 -7.79 -23.18
N LEU A 733 -18.14 -6.83 -23.17
CA LEU A 733 -18.40 -5.44 -22.79
C LEU A 733 -19.43 -4.78 -23.70
N ALA A 734 -19.20 -4.79 -25.02
CA ALA A 734 -20.12 -4.16 -25.96
C ALA A 734 -21.53 -4.76 -25.88
N ARG A 735 -21.64 -6.08 -25.65
CA ARG A 735 -22.93 -6.74 -25.48
C ARG A 735 -23.62 -6.33 -24.18
N MET A 736 -22.91 -6.35 -23.06
CA MET A 736 -23.47 -5.98 -21.76
C MET A 736 -24.06 -4.58 -21.76
N TYR A 737 -23.35 -3.59 -22.34
CA TYR A 737 -23.85 -2.22 -22.41
C TYR A 737 -24.96 -2.07 -23.47
N ASP A 738 -24.93 -2.78 -24.59
CA ASP A 738 -26.04 -2.79 -25.56
C ASP A 738 -27.34 -3.32 -24.92
N GLU A 739 -27.25 -4.43 -24.19
CA GLU A 739 -28.38 -5.01 -23.46
C GLU A 739 -28.89 -4.04 -22.37
N GLN A 740 -28.00 -3.40 -21.60
CA GLN A 740 -28.38 -2.39 -20.61
C GLN A 740 -29.15 -1.22 -21.25
N VAL A 741 -28.60 -0.64 -22.33
CA VAL A 741 -29.17 0.52 -23.01
C VAL A 741 -30.54 0.16 -23.61
N ARG A 742 -30.69 -1.03 -24.19
CA ARG A 742 -31.95 -1.48 -24.78
C ARG A 742 -33.02 -1.80 -23.74
N TYR A 743 -32.62 -2.28 -22.57
CA TYR A 743 -33.53 -2.64 -21.48
C TYR A 743 -34.00 -1.41 -20.69
N ALA A 744 -33.06 -0.63 -20.15
CA ALA A 744 -33.35 0.43 -19.19
C ALA A 744 -33.10 1.86 -19.71
N GLY A 745 -32.49 1.99 -20.91
CA GLY A 745 -32.10 3.26 -21.51
C GLY A 745 -30.65 3.67 -21.19
N PRO A 746 -30.02 4.53 -22.00
CA PRO A 746 -28.67 5.05 -21.73
C PRO A 746 -28.62 5.88 -20.44
N GLU A 747 -29.75 6.44 -20.02
CA GLU A 747 -29.88 7.19 -18.77
C GLU A 747 -29.97 6.33 -17.51
N ALA A 748 -30.07 5.00 -17.67
CA ALA A 748 -29.95 4.04 -16.58
C ALA A 748 -28.50 3.58 -16.33
N VAL A 749 -27.52 4.35 -16.78
CA VAL A 749 -26.10 4.10 -16.54
C VAL A 749 -25.47 5.30 -15.85
N SER A 750 -24.79 5.06 -14.73
CA SER A 750 -24.06 6.10 -14.00
C SER A 750 -22.86 6.58 -14.80
N THR A 751 -22.64 7.89 -14.77
CA THR A 751 -21.58 8.63 -15.46
C THR A 751 -20.98 9.65 -14.49
N PRO A 752 -19.91 10.40 -14.83
CA PRO A 752 -19.33 11.36 -13.91
C PRO A 752 -20.32 12.43 -13.43
N ASP A 753 -21.37 12.70 -14.20
CA ASP A 753 -22.44 13.69 -13.99
C ASP A 753 -23.81 13.06 -13.67
N ARG A 754 -23.90 11.73 -13.51
CA ARG A 754 -25.17 11.02 -13.22
C ARG A 754 -24.99 9.87 -12.24
N LEU A 755 -25.84 9.83 -11.22
CA LEU A 755 -26.07 8.69 -10.33
C LEU A 755 -27.43 8.06 -10.64
N VAL A 756 -27.51 6.72 -10.64
CA VAL A 756 -28.74 5.99 -10.99
C VAL A 756 -29.25 5.20 -9.79
N VAL A 757 -30.55 5.31 -9.53
CA VAL A 757 -31.29 4.49 -8.57
C VAL A 757 -32.31 3.66 -9.35
N GLU A 758 -32.11 2.34 -9.35
CA GLU A 758 -33.05 1.38 -9.91
C GLU A 758 -33.97 0.84 -8.81
N GLU A 759 -35.27 0.82 -9.05
CA GLU A 759 -36.31 0.28 -8.16
C GLU A 759 -36.95 -0.96 -8.78
N GLU A 760 -36.82 -2.10 -8.09
CA GLU A 760 -37.48 -3.35 -8.44
C GLU A 760 -38.62 -3.64 -7.47
N LEU A 761 -39.81 -3.92 -8.02
CA LEU A 761 -40.99 -4.34 -7.26
C LEU A 761 -41.14 -5.85 -7.29
N ASP A 762 -40.36 -6.57 -6.49
CA ASP A 762 -40.43 -8.03 -6.40
C ASP A 762 -41.70 -8.49 -5.67
N ARG A 763 -42.73 -8.75 -6.49
CA ARG A 763 -44.01 -9.27 -6.02
C ARG A 763 -43.94 -10.74 -5.60
N SER A 764 -42.92 -11.48 -6.04
CA SER A 764 -42.76 -12.90 -5.72
C SER A 764 -42.25 -13.11 -4.30
N GLU A 765 -41.27 -12.31 -3.88
CA GLU A 765 -40.70 -12.30 -2.52
C GLU A 765 -41.36 -11.25 -1.62
N TYR A 766 -42.32 -10.47 -2.14
CA TYR A 766 -42.98 -9.35 -1.46
C TYR A 766 -41.98 -8.32 -0.93
N LYS A 767 -40.96 -8.01 -1.73
CA LYS A 767 -39.91 -7.03 -1.44
C LYS A 767 -39.95 -5.89 -2.43
N ARG A 768 -39.57 -4.71 -1.95
CA ARG A 768 -39.17 -3.56 -2.77
C ARG A 768 -37.65 -3.47 -2.62
N ARG A 769 -36.94 -3.58 -3.74
CA ARG A 769 -35.49 -3.49 -3.79
C ARG A 769 -35.07 -2.21 -4.51
N PHE A 770 -34.00 -1.60 -4.04
CA PHE A 770 -33.35 -0.49 -4.70
C PHE A 770 -31.91 -0.88 -4.99
N TYR A 771 -31.43 -0.62 -6.20
CA TYR A 771 -30.03 -0.77 -6.59
C TYR A 771 -29.47 0.62 -6.90
N VAL A 772 -28.60 1.10 -6.01
CA VAL A 772 -27.99 2.42 -6.14
C VAL A 772 -26.65 2.26 -6.84
N HIS A 773 -26.57 2.65 -8.11
CA HIS A 773 -25.36 2.57 -8.93
C HIS A 773 -24.43 3.74 -8.62
N SER A 774 -23.54 3.51 -7.66
CA SER A 774 -22.61 4.50 -7.11
C SER A 774 -21.19 3.96 -7.23
N ILE A 775 -20.49 4.35 -8.29
CA ILE A 775 -19.15 3.83 -8.63
C ILE A 775 -18.10 4.79 -8.07
N TYR A 776 -18.00 4.81 -6.73
CA TYR A 776 -17.01 5.57 -5.98
C TYR A 776 -16.18 4.69 -5.04
N GLY A 777 -16.35 3.36 -5.12
CA GLY A 777 -15.65 2.38 -4.30
C GLY A 777 -16.38 2.02 -3.01
N ARG A 778 -16.02 0.89 -2.41
CA ARG A 778 -16.76 0.31 -1.29
C ARG A 778 -16.77 1.19 -0.03
N ARG A 779 -15.68 1.90 0.27
CA ARG A 779 -15.61 2.76 1.46
C ARG A 779 -16.67 3.86 1.42
N PHE A 780 -16.72 4.57 0.29
CA PHE A 780 -17.75 5.55 0.00
C PHE A 780 -19.15 4.93 0.07
N ASN A 781 -19.36 3.78 -0.58
CA ASN A 781 -20.69 3.16 -0.63
C ASN A 781 -21.15 2.65 0.74
N ASP A 782 -20.25 2.17 1.59
CA ASP A 782 -20.57 1.79 2.97
C ASP A 782 -21.07 3.03 3.75
N GLY A 783 -20.31 4.13 3.71
CA GLY A 783 -20.71 5.38 4.36
C GLY A 783 -22.04 5.94 3.83
N LEU A 784 -22.19 6.04 2.50
CA LEU A 784 -23.42 6.57 1.89
C LEU A 784 -24.62 5.66 2.18
N SER A 785 -24.45 4.34 2.10
CA SER A 785 -25.54 3.39 2.36
C SER A 785 -26.06 3.49 3.79
N ARG A 786 -25.20 3.78 4.77
CA ARG A 786 -25.60 3.98 6.18
C ARG A 786 -26.45 5.23 6.36
N LEU A 787 -26.07 6.34 5.72
CA LEU A 787 -26.86 7.58 5.73
C LEU A 787 -28.25 7.34 5.11
N VAL A 788 -28.27 6.72 3.93
CA VAL A 788 -29.53 6.44 3.22
C VAL A 788 -30.39 5.45 4.01
N ALA A 789 -29.81 4.39 4.56
CA ALA A 789 -30.53 3.39 5.35
C ALA A 789 -31.12 3.98 6.63
N ALA A 790 -30.38 4.85 7.33
CA ALA A 790 -30.88 5.57 8.50
C ALA A 790 -32.09 6.43 8.14
N GLU A 791 -32.03 7.16 7.02
CA GLU A 791 -33.14 8.01 6.59
C GLU A 791 -34.34 7.20 6.09
N VAL A 792 -34.11 6.09 5.39
CA VAL A 792 -35.19 5.15 5.00
C VAL A 792 -35.87 4.57 6.24
N ALA A 793 -35.10 4.14 7.25
CA ALA A 793 -35.63 3.61 8.49
C ALA A 793 -36.49 4.65 9.23
N ASN A 794 -36.01 5.89 9.32
CA ASN A 794 -36.73 7.03 9.91
C ASN A 794 -38.06 7.33 9.19
N ARG A 795 -38.08 7.25 7.84
CA ARG A 795 -39.29 7.54 7.04
C ARG A 795 -40.28 6.38 6.99
N THR A 796 -39.85 5.13 7.17
CA THR A 796 -40.69 3.94 6.90
C THR A 796 -41.04 3.08 8.12
N ASP A 797 -40.36 3.30 9.26
CA ASP A 797 -40.46 2.45 10.47
C ASP A 797 -40.27 0.96 10.14
N ALA A 798 -39.33 0.67 9.24
CA ALA A 798 -39.01 -0.66 8.76
C ALA A 798 -37.50 -0.90 8.78
N ASN A 799 -37.10 -2.13 9.10
CA ASN A 799 -35.72 -2.55 8.94
C ASN A 799 -35.38 -2.59 7.45
N VAL A 800 -34.24 -2.00 7.10
CA VAL A 800 -33.71 -1.96 5.74
C VAL A 800 -32.55 -2.93 5.70
N ALA A 801 -32.63 -3.95 4.84
CA ALA A 801 -31.46 -4.77 4.57
C ALA A 801 -30.56 -4.03 3.57
N VAL A 802 -29.27 -3.94 3.88
CA VAL A 802 -28.27 -3.25 3.07
C VAL A 802 -27.20 -4.24 2.64
N ALA A 803 -26.82 -4.24 1.37
CA ALA A 803 -25.62 -4.92 0.89
C ALA A 803 -24.77 -3.96 0.06
N VAL A 804 -23.47 -3.94 0.31
CA VAL A 804 -22.55 -2.93 -0.23
C VAL A 804 -21.51 -3.59 -1.13
N ALA A 805 -21.22 -2.97 -2.27
CA ALA A 805 -20.14 -3.34 -3.18
C ALA A 805 -19.38 -2.12 -3.68
N ASP A 806 -18.33 -2.36 -4.48
CA ASP A 806 -17.49 -1.30 -5.05
C ASP A 806 -18.25 -0.39 -6.04
N ARG A 807 -19.28 -0.93 -6.71
CA ARG A 807 -20.05 -0.25 -7.77
C ARG A 807 -21.40 0.29 -7.31
N GLY A 808 -21.73 0.14 -6.03
CA GLY A 808 -22.99 0.57 -5.46
C GLY A 808 -23.42 -0.19 -4.23
N PHE A 809 -24.67 -0.02 -3.84
CA PHE A 809 -25.29 -0.76 -2.76
C PHE A 809 -26.75 -1.05 -3.07
N SER A 810 -27.29 -2.08 -2.45
CA SER A 810 -28.69 -2.47 -2.55
C SER A 810 -29.42 -2.25 -1.24
N LEU A 811 -30.66 -1.78 -1.31
CA LEU A 811 -31.57 -1.68 -0.16
C LEU A 811 -32.76 -2.60 -0.39
N ALA A 812 -33.18 -3.35 0.62
CA ALA A 812 -34.40 -4.16 0.53
C ALA A 812 -35.33 -3.92 1.73
N LEU A 813 -36.61 -3.72 1.44
CA LEU A 813 -37.68 -3.47 2.40
C LEU A 813 -38.97 -4.19 1.98
N PRO A 814 -39.95 -4.40 2.88
CA PRO A 814 -41.22 -5.00 2.52
C PRO A 814 -41.96 -4.19 1.43
N LEU A 815 -42.56 -4.87 0.45
CA LEU A 815 -43.16 -4.23 -0.74
C LEU A 815 -44.18 -3.13 -0.45
N ASN A 816 -44.88 -3.21 0.69
CA ASN A 816 -45.88 -2.22 1.12
C ASN A 816 -45.28 -0.94 1.72
N ARG A 817 -43.98 -0.91 1.99
CA ARG A 817 -43.26 0.27 2.49
C ARG A 817 -42.81 1.09 1.30
N LYS A 818 -43.40 2.27 1.14
CA LYS A 818 -43.05 3.22 0.07
C LYS A 818 -42.02 4.19 0.59
N VAL A 819 -40.96 4.40 -0.19
CA VAL A 819 -39.90 5.37 0.10
C VAL A 819 -39.38 5.92 -1.21
N ASP A 820 -38.93 7.17 -1.18
CA ASP A 820 -38.29 7.86 -2.29
C ASP A 820 -36.80 7.98 -2.00
N VAL A 821 -36.02 7.01 -2.49
CA VAL A 821 -34.55 6.99 -2.29
C VAL A 821 -33.88 8.14 -3.04
N THR A 822 -34.39 8.52 -4.21
CA THR A 822 -33.86 9.66 -4.96
C THR A 822 -34.06 10.98 -4.24
N GLY A 823 -35.24 11.18 -3.63
CA GLY A 823 -35.51 12.31 -2.75
C GLY A 823 -34.61 12.32 -1.52
N ILE A 824 -34.38 11.15 -0.89
CA ILE A 824 -33.44 11.04 0.24
C ILE A 824 -32.03 11.50 -0.16
N LEU A 825 -31.51 11.03 -1.28
CA LEU A 825 -30.17 11.42 -1.77
C LEU A 825 -30.08 12.94 -2.06
N ALA A 826 -31.16 13.53 -2.57
CA ALA A 826 -31.24 14.97 -2.82
C ALA A 826 -31.42 15.81 -1.54
N ASP A 827 -32.02 15.23 -0.50
CA ASP A 827 -32.27 15.88 0.80
C ASP A 827 -31.04 15.86 1.72
N LEU A 828 -30.01 15.04 1.44
CA LEU A 828 -28.77 15.02 2.21
C LEU A 828 -28.07 16.38 2.12
N ASP A 829 -27.56 16.87 3.24
CA ASP A 829 -26.85 18.15 3.31
C ASP A 829 -25.34 17.95 3.45
N SER A 830 -24.58 18.42 2.46
CA SER A 830 -23.11 18.34 2.44
C SER A 830 -22.44 18.99 3.67
N GLU A 831 -23.09 19.95 4.33
CA GLU A 831 -22.56 20.59 5.54
C GLU A 831 -22.72 19.70 6.79
N THR A 832 -23.72 18.81 6.82
CA THR A 832 -24.03 17.96 7.99
C THR A 832 -23.63 16.49 7.81
N VAL A 833 -23.24 16.04 6.60
CA VAL A 833 -22.84 14.64 6.30
C VAL A 833 -21.95 14.03 7.37
N ARG A 834 -20.96 14.76 7.89
CA ARG A 834 -20.05 14.26 8.93
C ARG A 834 -20.76 13.96 10.25
N GLU A 835 -21.66 14.85 10.67
CA GLU A 835 -22.44 14.71 11.90
C GLU A 835 -23.50 13.61 11.76
N ASP A 836 -24.17 13.56 10.61
CA ASP A 836 -25.18 12.55 10.32
C ASP A 836 -24.56 11.15 10.26
N LEU A 837 -23.37 11.02 9.65
CA LEU A 837 -22.66 9.74 9.59
C LEU A 837 -22.12 9.35 10.98
N ARG A 838 -21.68 10.32 11.78
CA ARG A 838 -21.30 10.11 13.19
C ARG A 838 -22.45 9.55 14.02
N GLU A 839 -23.68 10.01 13.77
CA GLU A 839 -24.89 9.46 14.40
C GLU A 839 -25.20 8.06 13.87
N ALA A 840 -25.14 7.85 12.55
CA ALA A 840 -25.45 6.57 11.91
C ALA A 840 -24.56 5.41 12.38
N VAL A 841 -23.30 5.69 12.75
CA VAL A 841 -22.37 4.68 13.28
C VAL A 841 -22.47 4.50 14.81
N ARG A 842 -23.24 5.34 15.52
CA ARG A 842 -23.35 5.25 16.98
C ARG A 842 -23.99 3.93 17.39
N GLY A 843 -23.36 3.24 18.35
CA GLY A 843 -23.86 1.96 18.87
C GLY A 843 -23.59 0.75 17.98
N THR A 844 -22.92 0.92 16.83
CA THR A 844 -22.51 -0.18 15.95
C THR A 844 -21.29 -0.94 16.50
N ASP A 845 -21.14 -2.21 16.13
CA ASP A 845 -19.92 -3.00 16.44
C ASP A 845 -18.67 -2.43 15.76
N LEU A 846 -18.86 -1.76 14.60
CA LEU A 846 -17.81 -1.04 13.88
C LEU A 846 -17.16 0.04 14.78
N LEU A 847 -17.96 0.91 15.40
CA LEU A 847 -17.46 1.91 16.35
C LEU A 847 -16.72 1.26 17.53
N GLN A 848 -17.27 0.18 18.09
CA GLN A 848 -16.64 -0.52 19.23
C GLN A 848 -15.26 -1.07 18.88
N ARG A 849 -15.11 -1.62 17.68
CA ARG A 849 -13.84 -2.16 17.20
C ARG A 849 -12.80 -1.06 17.01
N TYR A 850 -13.12 0.01 16.29
CA TYR A 850 -12.16 1.10 16.06
C TYR A 850 -11.79 1.79 17.37
N PHE A 851 -12.75 1.96 18.30
CA PHE A 851 -12.45 2.47 19.63
C PHE A 851 -11.45 1.60 20.37
N ARG A 852 -11.58 0.27 20.32
CA ARG A 852 -10.59 -0.64 20.93
C ARG A 852 -9.21 -0.47 20.28
N ILE A 853 -9.16 -0.39 18.95
CA ILE A 853 -7.91 -0.23 18.20
C ILE A 853 -7.21 1.06 18.64
N ASP A 854 -7.90 2.19 18.64
CA ASP A 854 -7.33 3.49 18.97
C ASP A 854 -7.08 3.66 20.47
N ALA A 855 -7.88 3.04 21.33
CA ALA A 855 -7.59 2.93 22.76
C ALA A 855 -6.31 2.11 23.02
N GLY A 856 -6.05 1.08 22.21
CA GLY A 856 -4.78 0.34 22.25
C GLY A 856 -3.59 1.20 21.80
N ARG A 857 -3.71 1.85 20.63
CA ARG A 857 -2.66 2.71 20.04
C ARG A 857 -2.35 3.93 20.91
N SER A 858 -3.36 4.56 21.49
CA SER A 858 -3.20 5.72 22.39
C SER A 858 -2.68 5.35 23.79
N LEU A 859 -2.35 4.08 24.05
CA LEU A 859 -1.90 3.57 25.35
C LEU A 859 -2.95 3.72 26.46
N MET A 860 -4.23 3.85 26.11
CA MET A 860 -5.35 3.81 27.05
C MET A 860 -5.54 2.37 27.56
N ILE A 861 -5.51 1.40 26.65
CA ILE A 861 -5.55 -0.04 26.93
C ILE A 861 -4.16 -0.62 26.66
N LEU A 862 -3.44 -0.98 27.74
CA LEU A 862 -2.13 -1.60 27.61
C LEU A 862 -2.27 -3.08 27.25
N LYS A 863 -1.74 -3.47 26.08
CA LYS A 863 -1.64 -4.87 25.62
C LYS A 863 -0.71 -5.67 26.53
N ARG A 864 0.46 -5.11 26.83
CA ARG A 864 1.48 -5.73 27.70
C ARG A 864 1.73 -4.87 28.93
N TYR A 865 1.60 -5.47 30.11
CA TYR A 865 1.82 -4.78 31.37
C TYR A 865 2.37 -5.73 32.45
N LYS A 866 3.50 -5.38 33.06
CA LYS A 866 4.15 -6.15 34.15
C LYS A 866 4.39 -7.63 33.82
N GLY A 867 4.71 -7.94 32.56
CA GLY A 867 4.96 -9.32 32.10
C GLY A 867 3.70 -10.12 31.77
N TYR A 868 2.51 -9.52 31.91
CA TYR A 868 1.25 -10.08 31.44
C TYR A 868 0.89 -9.49 30.09
N GLU A 869 0.38 -10.33 29.20
CA GLU A 869 -0.15 -9.95 27.90
C GLU A 869 -1.66 -10.17 27.90
N LYS A 870 -2.42 -9.10 27.66
CA LYS A 870 -3.88 -9.17 27.56
C LYS A 870 -4.25 -9.85 26.24
N SER A 871 -5.05 -10.90 26.35
CA SER A 871 -5.73 -11.49 25.20
C SER A 871 -6.62 -10.45 24.51
N ALA A 872 -6.89 -10.65 23.22
CA ALA A 872 -7.77 -9.76 22.48
C ALA A 872 -9.19 -9.68 23.08
N ALA A 873 -9.69 -10.79 23.66
CA ALA A 873 -10.94 -10.82 24.40
C ALA A 873 -10.94 -9.88 25.62
N GLU A 874 -9.85 -9.85 26.40
CA GLU A 874 -9.70 -8.94 27.54
C GLU A 874 -9.58 -7.47 27.10
N GLN A 875 -8.94 -7.23 25.95
CA GLN A 875 -8.87 -5.90 25.34
C GLN A 875 -10.26 -5.43 24.91
N GLN A 876 -11.06 -6.30 24.26
CA GLN A 876 -12.43 -6.02 23.85
C GLN A 876 -13.33 -5.66 25.04
N VAL A 877 -13.34 -6.48 26.10
CA VAL A 877 -14.14 -6.22 27.30
C VAL A 877 -13.73 -4.89 27.96
N SER A 878 -12.43 -4.59 27.97
CA SER A 878 -11.94 -3.29 28.47
C SER A 878 -12.47 -2.14 27.62
N ALA A 879 -12.44 -2.26 26.29
CA ALA A 879 -12.90 -1.24 25.36
C ALA A 879 -14.39 -0.97 25.45
N GLU A 880 -15.25 -2.00 25.53
CA GLU A 880 -16.70 -1.84 25.70
C GLU A 880 -17.05 -1.03 26.96
N MET A 881 -16.39 -1.34 28.09
CA MET A 881 -16.57 -0.58 29.35
C MET A 881 -16.05 0.86 29.25
N LEU A 882 -14.97 1.08 28.49
CA LEU A 882 -14.37 2.40 28.33
C LEU A 882 -15.10 3.27 27.31
N LEU A 883 -15.72 2.70 26.28
CA LEU A 883 -16.45 3.43 25.25
C LEU A 883 -17.69 4.12 25.81
N SER A 884 -18.44 3.41 26.66
CA SER A 884 -19.61 3.99 27.35
C SER A 884 -19.21 5.18 28.22
N PHE A 885 -18.10 5.06 28.96
CA PHE A 885 -17.55 6.14 29.76
C PHE A 885 -16.99 7.29 28.90
N ALA A 886 -16.24 6.97 27.85
CA ALA A 886 -15.65 7.96 26.94
C ALA A 886 -16.71 8.79 26.22
N SER A 887 -17.86 8.20 25.88
CA SER A 887 -18.99 8.90 25.28
C SER A 887 -19.64 9.96 26.20
N GLU A 888 -19.40 9.89 27.51
CA GLU A 888 -19.87 10.88 28.49
C GLU A 888 -18.87 12.04 28.67
N LEU A 889 -17.64 11.88 28.16
CA LEU A 889 -16.59 12.89 28.26
C LEU A 889 -16.64 13.84 27.07
N GLU A 890 -16.66 15.13 27.36
CA GLU A 890 -16.62 16.18 26.33
C GLU A 890 -15.23 16.22 25.66
N GLU A 891 -15.22 16.17 24.34
CA GLU A 891 -14.01 16.27 23.51
C GLU A 891 -12.90 15.29 23.92
N PHE A 892 -13.22 14.01 24.10
CA PHE A 892 -12.22 13.01 24.49
C PHE A 892 -11.35 12.57 23.30
N ALA A 893 -10.04 12.90 23.33
CA ALA A 893 -9.12 12.70 22.21
C ALA A 893 -9.17 11.30 21.55
N VAL A 894 -9.27 10.22 22.35
CA VAL A 894 -9.32 8.85 21.81
C VAL A 894 -10.64 8.58 21.07
N LEU A 895 -11.76 9.13 21.55
CA LEU A 895 -13.05 8.98 20.89
C LEU A 895 -13.13 9.83 19.64
N GLU A 896 -12.61 11.05 19.67
CA GLU A 896 -12.51 11.90 18.47
C GLU A 896 -11.62 11.26 17.40
N GLU A 897 -10.50 10.65 17.78
CA GLU A 897 -9.69 9.86 16.85
C GLU A 897 -10.46 8.68 16.26
N THR A 898 -11.24 7.98 17.09
CA THR A 898 -12.04 6.84 16.62
C THR A 898 -13.02 7.30 15.54
N TYR A 899 -13.69 8.42 15.75
CA TYR A 899 -14.59 8.99 14.74
C TYR A 899 -13.81 9.50 13.52
N ARG A 900 -12.64 10.12 13.70
CA ARG A 900 -11.80 10.55 12.59
C ARG A 900 -11.39 9.38 11.70
N GLU A 901 -10.76 8.33 12.25
CA GLU A 901 -10.34 7.15 11.48
C GLU A 901 -11.55 6.45 10.82
N LEU A 902 -12.67 6.34 11.52
CA LEU A 902 -13.85 5.68 10.98
C LEU A 902 -14.48 6.47 9.82
N LEU A 903 -14.73 7.76 10.02
CA LEU A 903 -15.44 8.59 9.04
C LEU A 903 -14.55 8.89 7.82
N GLU A 904 -13.28 9.21 8.03
CA GLU A 904 -12.36 9.59 6.96
C GLU A 904 -11.73 8.37 6.30
N ASP A 905 -11.05 7.52 7.07
CA ASP A 905 -10.21 6.47 6.48
C ASP A 905 -11.04 5.25 6.01
N ARG A 906 -12.21 5.02 6.62
CA ARG A 906 -13.04 3.82 6.37
C ARG A 906 -14.33 4.08 5.61
N LEU A 907 -14.96 5.23 5.81
CA LEU A 907 -16.27 5.54 5.22
C LEU A 907 -16.22 6.69 4.19
N ASP A 908 -15.05 7.26 3.92
CA ASP A 908 -14.82 8.31 2.91
C ASP A 908 -15.84 9.47 3.01
N VAL A 909 -15.97 10.04 4.22
CA VAL A 909 -16.90 11.14 4.51
C VAL A 909 -16.66 12.36 3.60
N GLU A 910 -15.42 12.59 3.18
CA GLU A 910 -15.05 13.69 2.29
C GLU A 910 -15.53 13.45 0.86
N GLY A 911 -15.36 12.23 0.33
CA GLY A 911 -15.96 11.84 -0.95
C GLY A 911 -17.47 11.96 -0.92
N ILE A 912 -18.13 11.49 0.16
CA ILE A 912 -19.59 11.60 0.31
C ILE A 912 -20.02 13.07 0.31
N ARG A 913 -19.32 13.93 1.06
CA ARG A 913 -19.56 15.37 1.07
C ARG A 913 -19.45 15.99 -0.32
N GLU A 914 -18.41 15.63 -1.08
CA GLU A 914 -18.21 16.09 -2.46
C GLU A 914 -19.41 15.70 -3.35
N VAL A 915 -19.80 14.42 -3.33
CA VAL A 915 -20.90 13.90 -4.16
C VAL A 915 -22.25 14.50 -3.77
N VAL A 916 -22.57 14.55 -2.47
CA VAL A 916 -23.80 15.19 -1.97
C VAL A 916 -23.84 16.67 -2.37
N GLY A 917 -22.72 17.39 -2.21
CA GLY A 917 -22.62 18.79 -2.64
C GLY A 917 -22.91 18.97 -4.13
N ARG A 918 -22.38 18.08 -4.99
CA ARG A 918 -22.65 18.09 -6.43
C ARG A 918 -24.11 17.77 -6.77
N ILE A 919 -24.78 16.92 -6.00
CA ILE A 919 -26.23 16.69 -6.13
C ILE A 919 -26.99 17.97 -5.77
N SER A 920 -26.64 18.62 -4.66
CA SER A 920 -27.30 19.85 -4.20
C SER A 920 -27.12 21.02 -5.16
N THR A 921 -25.97 21.15 -5.83
CA THR A 921 -25.73 22.19 -6.85
C THR A 921 -26.33 21.87 -8.22
N GLY A 922 -26.70 20.60 -8.46
CA GLY A 922 -27.19 20.11 -9.75
C GLY A 922 -26.09 19.73 -10.74
N ASP A 923 -24.82 19.64 -10.30
CA ASP A 923 -23.67 19.16 -11.10
C ASP A 923 -23.60 17.63 -11.20
N LEU A 924 -24.42 16.92 -10.42
CA LEU A 924 -24.65 15.48 -10.50
C LEU A 924 -26.16 15.22 -10.46
N SER A 925 -26.73 14.67 -11.54
CA SER A 925 -28.15 14.30 -11.56
C SER A 925 -28.38 12.94 -10.87
N VAL A 926 -29.53 12.78 -10.23
CA VAL A 926 -29.96 11.50 -9.66
C VAL A 926 -31.16 11.00 -10.46
N GLU A 927 -30.95 9.96 -11.26
CA GLU A 927 -32.00 9.37 -12.10
C GLU A 927 -32.69 8.20 -11.40
N HIS A 928 -34.02 8.14 -11.51
CA HIS A 928 -34.83 7.05 -10.99
C HIS A 928 -35.35 6.17 -12.11
N ARG A 929 -35.22 4.84 -11.97
CA ARG A 929 -35.68 3.85 -12.95
C ARG A 929 -36.46 2.76 -12.25
N VAL A 930 -37.72 2.57 -12.61
CA VAL A 930 -38.52 1.43 -12.14
C VAL A 930 -38.41 0.31 -13.17
N VAL A 931 -38.02 -0.88 -12.73
CA VAL A 931 -37.81 -2.05 -13.58
C VAL A 931 -38.60 -3.26 -13.05
N ASP A 932 -38.94 -4.17 -13.96
CA ASP A 932 -39.63 -5.43 -13.62
C ASP A 932 -38.65 -6.54 -13.21
N SER A 933 -37.38 -6.42 -13.62
CA SER A 933 -36.24 -7.28 -13.25
C SER A 933 -34.99 -6.42 -13.10
N PRO A 934 -34.00 -6.81 -12.27
CA PRO A 934 -32.73 -6.09 -12.22
C PRO A 934 -32.15 -5.88 -13.64
N SER A 935 -31.60 -4.72 -13.94
CA SER A 935 -30.95 -4.48 -15.24
C SER A 935 -29.61 -5.21 -15.36
N PRO A 936 -29.06 -5.42 -16.58
CA PRO A 936 -27.76 -6.07 -16.78
C PRO A 936 -26.62 -5.54 -15.89
N LEU A 937 -26.55 -4.23 -15.64
CA LEU A 937 -25.55 -3.63 -14.75
C LEU A 937 -25.91 -3.74 -13.26
N ALA A 938 -27.16 -4.06 -12.91
CA ALA A 938 -27.63 -4.27 -11.55
C ALA A 938 -27.53 -5.73 -11.10
N PHE A 939 -27.32 -6.69 -12.01
CA PHE A 939 -27.24 -8.12 -11.71
C PHE A 939 -26.29 -8.44 -10.54
N GLY A 940 -25.09 -7.86 -10.51
CA GLY A 940 -24.14 -8.04 -9.40
C GLY A 940 -24.67 -7.52 -8.06
N LEU A 941 -25.32 -6.35 -8.05
CA LEU A 941 -25.92 -5.81 -6.83
C LEU A 941 -27.14 -6.64 -6.39
N ALA A 942 -27.91 -7.17 -7.32
CA ALA A 942 -29.06 -8.01 -7.06
C ALA A 942 -28.67 -9.36 -6.46
N THR A 943 -27.60 -10.00 -6.95
CA THR A 943 -27.13 -11.27 -6.40
C THR A 943 -26.48 -11.14 -5.03
N LEU A 944 -25.93 -9.97 -4.64
CA LEU A 944 -25.37 -9.75 -3.30
C LEU A 944 -26.38 -9.97 -2.16
N VAL A 945 -27.66 -9.63 -2.39
CA VAL A 945 -28.73 -9.81 -1.40
C VAL A 945 -29.18 -11.27 -1.30
N ASP A 946 -28.89 -12.08 -2.33
CA ASP A 946 -29.38 -13.45 -2.48
C ASP A 946 -28.26 -14.52 -2.32
N SER A 947 -26.99 -14.11 -2.15
CA SER A 947 -25.82 -14.94 -2.48
C SER A 947 -25.50 -16.10 -1.53
N ASP A 948 -25.82 -16.04 -0.24
CA ASP A 948 -25.06 -16.88 0.69
C ASP A 948 -25.64 -18.29 0.98
N THR A 949 -26.61 -18.76 0.19
CA THR A 949 -27.11 -20.16 0.28
C THR A 949 -27.23 -20.90 -1.05
N VAL A 950 -26.67 -20.30 -2.07
CA VAL A 950 -26.82 -20.67 -3.46
C VAL A 950 -25.46 -21.26 -3.84
N ILE A 951 -25.42 -22.56 -4.14
CA ILE A 951 -24.22 -23.20 -4.67
C ILE A 951 -23.79 -22.37 -5.90
N ALA A 952 -22.50 -22.31 -6.25
CA ALA A 952 -22.00 -21.61 -7.44
C ALA A 952 -22.86 -21.81 -8.72
N ASP A 953 -23.51 -22.98 -8.83
CA ASP A 953 -24.45 -23.34 -9.90
C ASP A 953 -25.80 -22.62 -9.83
N ASP A 954 -26.30 -22.33 -8.62
CA ASP A 954 -27.55 -21.60 -8.38
C ASP A 954 -27.37 -20.09 -8.68
N GLU A 955 -26.19 -19.49 -8.46
CA GLU A 955 -25.93 -18.06 -8.78
C GLU A 955 -25.94 -17.85 -10.29
N SER A 956 -25.29 -18.77 -11.01
CA SER A 956 -25.32 -18.84 -12.46
C SER A 956 -26.74 -19.10 -12.98
N ALA A 957 -27.60 -19.78 -12.21
CA ALA A 957 -29.00 -19.95 -12.56
C ALA A 957 -29.81 -18.65 -12.36
N VAL A 958 -29.62 -17.94 -11.24
CA VAL A 958 -30.26 -16.65 -10.96
C VAL A 958 -29.86 -15.60 -12.01
N LEU A 959 -28.56 -15.51 -12.34
CA LEU A 959 -28.08 -14.61 -13.39
C LEU A 959 -28.71 -14.91 -14.76
N ARG A 960 -28.84 -16.18 -15.11
CA ARG A 960 -29.52 -16.59 -16.35
C ARG A 960 -31.02 -16.29 -16.31
N GLU A 961 -31.66 -16.38 -15.14
CA GLU A 961 -33.06 -16.00 -14.97
C GLU A 961 -33.27 -14.50 -15.14
N PHE A 962 -32.46 -13.67 -14.48
CA PHE A 962 -32.51 -12.22 -14.67
C PHE A 962 -32.24 -11.85 -16.13
N HIS A 963 -31.22 -12.46 -16.75
CA HIS A 963 -30.93 -12.24 -18.17
C HIS A 963 -32.09 -12.67 -19.07
N ALA A 964 -32.72 -13.82 -18.82
CA ALA A 964 -33.86 -14.27 -19.61
C ALA A 964 -35.04 -13.29 -19.57
N ARG A 965 -35.32 -12.70 -18.38
CA ARG A 965 -36.36 -11.66 -18.23
C ARG A 965 -36.00 -10.38 -19.01
N VAL A 966 -34.74 -9.95 -18.93
CA VAL A 966 -34.23 -8.82 -19.72
C VAL A 966 -34.41 -9.07 -21.23
N MET A 967 -34.01 -10.26 -21.70
CA MET A 967 -34.12 -10.62 -23.12
C MET A 967 -35.56 -10.67 -23.62
N GLU A 968 -36.48 -11.20 -22.79
CA GLU A 968 -37.92 -11.22 -23.07
C GLU A 968 -38.49 -9.80 -23.25
N GLU A 969 -38.10 -8.87 -22.37
CA GLU A 969 -38.56 -7.46 -22.44
C GLU A 969 -38.00 -6.70 -23.65
N ILE A 970 -36.73 -6.92 -24.03
CA ILE A 970 -36.15 -6.27 -25.23
C ILE A 970 -36.56 -6.94 -26.56
N GLY A 971 -37.39 -7.98 -26.51
CA GLY A 971 -37.99 -8.63 -27.69
C GLY A 971 -37.07 -9.59 -28.43
N GLU A 972 -36.07 -10.17 -27.77
CA GLU A 972 -35.18 -11.20 -28.32
C GLU A 972 -35.42 -12.56 -27.66
N GLU A 973 -35.37 -13.66 -28.44
CA GLU A 973 -35.48 -14.99 -27.85
C GLU A 973 -34.26 -15.28 -26.94
N PRO A 974 -34.47 -15.78 -25.71
CA PRO A 974 -33.37 -16.23 -24.85
C PRO A 974 -32.56 -17.29 -25.59
N ARG A 975 -31.24 -17.07 -25.74
CA ARG A 975 -30.39 -18.04 -26.43
C ARG A 975 -30.35 -19.34 -25.64
N GLY A 976 -30.92 -20.40 -26.21
CA GLY A 976 -30.84 -21.75 -25.65
C GLY A 976 -29.37 -22.20 -25.56
N ALA A 977 -29.05 -23.00 -24.55
CA ALA A 977 -27.74 -23.62 -24.36
C ALA A 977 -27.42 -24.63 -25.48
N ALA A 978 -27.02 -24.16 -26.67
CA ALA A 978 -26.28 -24.89 -27.70
C ALA A 978 -26.11 -24.04 -28.98
N ASP A 979 -24.91 -23.52 -29.22
CA ASP A 979 -24.21 -23.67 -30.51
C ASP A 979 -22.70 -23.46 -30.27
N PRO A 980 -21.84 -24.48 -30.34
CA PRO A 980 -20.40 -24.26 -30.32
C PRO A 980 -20.04 -23.53 -31.63
N SER A 981 -19.62 -22.27 -31.51
CA SER A 981 -19.09 -21.50 -32.64
C SER A 981 -18.12 -22.35 -33.47
N PRO A 982 -18.15 -22.29 -34.82
CA PRO A 982 -17.20 -23.00 -35.65
C PRO A 982 -15.79 -22.45 -35.41
N GLU A 983 -14.80 -23.35 -35.40
CA GLU A 983 -13.38 -23.06 -35.22
C GLU A 983 -12.89 -21.82 -35.99
N PRO A 984 -11.94 -21.05 -35.43
CA PRO A 984 -11.36 -19.91 -36.12
C PRO A 984 -10.64 -20.40 -37.39
N THR A 985 -11.06 -19.87 -38.53
CA THR A 985 -10.33 -20.08 -39.80
C THR A 985 -9.04 -19.27 -39.74
N PRO A 986 -7.87 -19.84 -40.04
CA PRO A 986 -6.61 -19.11 -39.96
C PRO A 986 -6.59 -18.01 -41.01
N ASP A 987 -6.37 -16.79 -40.53
CA ASP A 987 -6.26 -15.57 -41.33
C ASP A 987 -5.07 -15.69 -42.30
N ARG A 988 -5.36 -15.65 -43.60
CA ARG A 988 -4.33 -15.57 -44.63
C ARG A 988 -3.91 -14.10 -44.72
N ARG A 989 -2.70 -13.81 -44.24
CA ARG A 989 -1.99 -12.56 -44.57
C ARG A 989 -2.03 -12.31 -46.09
N PRO A 990 -2.37 -11.11 -46.57
CA PRO A 990 -2.06 -10.73 -47.93
C PRO A 990 -0.57 -10.32 -48.03
N ASP A 991 0.05 -10.71 -49.14
CA ASP A 991 1.41 -10.32 -49.56
C ASP A 991 1.63 -8.80 -49.59
#